data_AF-A0AAP0CU89-F1
#
_entry.id   AF-A0AAP0CU89-F1
#
_cell.length_a   1.000
_cell.length_b   1.000
_cell.length_c   1.000
_cell.angle_alpha   90.00
_cell.angle_beta   90.00
_cell.angle_gamma   90.00
#
_symmetry.space_group_name_H-M   'P 1'
#
loop_
_entity.id
_entity.type
_entity.pdbx_description
1 polymer ?
#
loop_
_entity_poly.entity_id
_entity_poly.type
_entity_poly.pdbx_seq_one_letter_code
_entity_poly.pdbx_strand_id
1 'polypeptide(L)'
;MDQLTHFSHRHPLSLVHLHQNHKNENTDEEDEDGHEDGDDIVEEDHHGGQCDMCKERIWSFHLCYYYCKSCDYSLHKFCAEVPEPHHNHPLHPGHRLGYMYPTNCEIKCFVCNLEFKNVGFYYCFNCQEYMDIMCATMSEHKINHPSHPHQLEQMFGLIVSSCIACGDKHEGVFFQCTTCPRFRISVHCALLPAKLLIQEHTNGTSTHSHPLTLAYSFSYLEQEARYLPTCKVCHKSFYSNLWIYKCDKCRYYVHVGCATSKTESFMSIFMTAGSGKTFRNFKEHEQSNLVHCPFNDEGDNLLKRHMCNRKELIGKQHDGEMLNHSSHQHPLVLFDKQTSVDKKSISLHDPMKRTQLLCDGCVKPITTVSFYKCSQYVDEQCCFVLHEWCAKLPFQVKDYVGHPEHTLFLLPKVPSKFLGVFKCAICELPSNGFAYGCTKCEFYVDINCAFIPKEITHDAHPNHLLYKVKSSRECNACRWSRRRWIIDWSIRRWGFHCPTCDFYIHVGCALLLPRMIKHKCDKHPLSLRYEPVENHISEYFCEICEDEFNPWDWFYHCTTCEQSMHTACVPLILQCEQATYAYYDINIYRFLNVKFGETLKIGGHSHRLTFVQGLKSDGRCIKCHQRLRYKMIFKCLECEFALDYECASSLVN
;
A
#
# COMPACT_ATOMS: atom_id res chain seq x y z
N MET A 1 -0.59 -4.88 -55.94
CA MET A 1 0.61 -4.21 -56.50
C MET A 1 0.20 -2.76 -56.58
N ASP A 2 0.46 -2.01 -55.52
CA ASP A 2 -0.15 -0.69 -55.35
C ASP A 2 0.94 0.34 -55.64
N GLN A 3 1.24 0.45 -56.94
CA GLN A 3 2.14 1.47 -57.47
C GLN A 3 1.33 2.67 -57.93
N LEU A 4 1.67 3.86 -57.43
CA LEU A 4 1.02 5.12 -57.77
C LEU A 4 1.99 6.02 -58.53
N THR A 5 1.56 6.55 -59.68
CA THR A 5 2.23 7.68 -60.34
C THR A 5 1.58 8.97 -59.84
N HIS A 6 2.35 9.81 -59.14
CA HIS A 6 1.82 11.04 -58.51
C HIS A 6 2.32 12.29 -59.23
N PHE A 7 1.48 13.32 -59.42
CA PHE A 7 1.85 14.52 -60.20
C PHE A 7 3.02 15.32 -59.61
N SER A 8 3.30 15.18 -58.32
CA SER A 8 4.44 15.85 -57.66
C SER A 8 5.78 15.10 -57.78
N HIS A 9 5.79 13.85 -58.29
CA HIS A 9 7.00 13.02 -58.35
C HIS A 9 7.03 12.10 -59.57
N ARG A 10 8.17 12.06 -60.28
CA ARG A 10 8.26 11.37 -61.59
C ARG A 10 8.35 9.85 -61.52
N HIS A 11 8.77 9.28 -60.40
CA HIS A 11 8.90 7.82 -60.24
C HIS A 11 7.63 7.21 -59.62
N PRO A 12 7.30 5.95 -59.94
CA PRO A 12 6.21 5.25 -59.27
C PRO A 12 6.50 5.07 -57.78
N LEU A 13 5.52 5.41 -56.95
CA LEU A 13 5.57 5.25 -55.50
C LEU A 13 4.95 3.90 -55.13
N SER A 14 5.61 3.15 -54.25
CA SER A 14 5.06 1.93 -53.68
C SER A 14 4.36 2.22 -52.36
N LEU A 15 3.15 1.68 -52.16
CA LEU A 15 2.49 1.69 -50.85
C LEU A 15 3.26 0.83 -49.85
N VAL A 16 3.62 1.42 -48.71
CA VAL A 16 4.28 0.77 -47.58
C VAL A 16 3.29 0.74 -46.43
N HIS A 17 2.99 -0.46 -45.92
CA HIS A 17 2.17 -0.64 -44.72
C HIS A 17 3.05 -0.59 -43.47
N LEU A 18 2.64 0.22 -42.49
CA LEU A 18 3.23 0.28 -41.17
C LEU A 18 2.56 -0.83 -40.34
N HIS A 19 3.28 -1.93 -40.07
CA HIS A 19 2.73 -3.05 -39.28
C HIS A 19 2.29 -2.56 -37.90
N GLN A 20 1.02 -2.79 -37.55
CA GLN A 20 0.61 -2.86 -36.16
C GLN A 20 0.92 -4.28 -35.68
N ASN A 21 1.92 -4.45 -34.82
CA ASN A 21 2.11 -5.72 -34.11
C ASN A 21 0.95 -5.93 -33.13
N HIS A 22 -0.16 -6.47 -33.63
CA HIS A 22 -1.23 -7.06 -32.85
C HIS A 22 -1.49 -8.46 -33.40
N LYS A 23 -0.71 -9.45 -32.95
CA LYS A 23 -1.22 -10.82 -32.91
C LYS A 23 -2.30 -10.86 -31.84
N ASN A 24 -3.56 -10.89 -32.28
CA ASN A 24 -4.67 -11.38 -31.48
C ASN A 24 -4.52 -12.90 -31.38
N GLU A 25 -4.03 -13.42 -30.27
CA GLU A 25 -4.17 -14.83 -29.92
C GLU A 25 -5.47 -15.00 -29.13
N ASN A 26 -6.55 -15.29 -29.87
CA ASN A 26 -7.71 -16.01 -29.38
C ASN A 26 -7.90 -17.20 -30.32
N THR A 27 -7.19 -18.29 -30.05
CA THR A 27 -7.57 -19.63 -30.47
C THR A 27 -7.12 -20.57 -29.38
N ASP A 28 -8.10 -21.19 -28.71
CA ASP A 28 -7.93 -22.32 -27.84
C ASP A 28 -7.22 -23.44 -28.61
N GLU A 29 -6.08 -23.93 -28.09
CA GLU A 29 -5.65 -25.31 -28.24
C GLU A 29 -4.55 -25.59 -27.20
N GLU A 30 -4.77 -26.66 -26.44
CA GLU A 30 -3.86 -27.24 -25.45
C GLU A 30 -2.60 -27.77 -26.16
N ASP A 31 -1.41 -27.54 -25.59
CA ASP A 31 -0.39 -28.58 -25.32
C ASP A 31 0.93 -27.99 -24.81
N GLU A 32 1.64 -28.84 -24.05
CA GLU A 32 2.80 -28.59 -23.21
C GLU A 32 4.11 -28.28 -23.96
N ASP A 33 5.09 -27.80 -23.19
CA ASP A 33 6.55 -27.87 -23.37
C ASP A 33 7.32 -26.63 -23.86
N GLY A 34 8.05 -26.02 -22.92
CA GLY A 34 9.51 -25.87 -22.99
C GLY A 34 10.16 -24.85 -23.95
N HIS A 35 10.76 -23.83 -23.32
CA HIS A 35 11.98 -23.07 -23.69
C HIS A 35 11.86 -21.71 -24.40
N GLU A 36 12.49 -20.74 -23.70
CA GLU A 36 13.18 -19.52 -24.12
C GLU A 36 12.80 -18.91 -25.48
N ASP A 37 12.18 -17.73 -25.44
CA ASP A 37 12.39 -16.73 -26.49
C ASP A 37 12.61 -15.35 -25.86
N GLY A 38 13.71 -14.71 -26.29
CA GLY A 38 14.09 -13.37 -25.91
C GLY A 38 13.04 -12.37 -26.36
N ASP A 39 12.63 -11.49 -25.43
CA ASP A 39 11.85 -10.31 -25.76
C ASP A 39 12.72 -9.37 -26.61
N ASP A 40 12.66 -9.52 -27.93
CA ASP A 40 13.18 -8.56 -28.89
C ASP A 40 12.55 -7.19 -28.59
N ILE A 41 13.35 -6.30 -28.03
CA ILE A 41 13.09 -4.87 -28.04
C ILE A 41 13.13 -4.47 -29.51
N VAL A 42 11.96 -4.44 -30.15
CA VAL A 42 11.83 -3.78 -31.45
C VAL A 42 12.05 -2.30 -31.16
N GLU A 43 13.25 -1.79 -31.43
CA GLU A 43 13.45 -0.38 -31.70
C GLU A 43 12.34 0.02 -32.67
N GLU A 44 11.51 1.01 -32.33
CA GLU A 44 10.59 1.61 -33.29
C GLU A 44 11.43 2.28 -34.37
N ASP A 45 11.91 1.47 -35.31
CA ASP A 45 12.63 1.93 -36.48
C ASP A 45 11.76 2.98 -37.14
N HIS A 46 12.37 4.12 -37.43
CA HIS A 46 11.75 5.34 -37.89
C HIS A 46 11.15 5.20 -39.30
N HIS A 47 10.08 4.44 -39.44
CA HIS A 47 9.48 4.12 -40.73
C HIS A 47 8.51 5.23 -41.14
N GLY A 48 8.90 6.01 -42.15
CA GLY A 48 8.05 7.00 -42.81
C GLY A 48 8.68 8.39 -43.00
N GLY A 49 9.68 8.76 -42.21
CA GLY A 49 10.34 10.07 -42.33
C GLY A 49 9.38 11.27 -42.29
N GLN A 50 9.73 12.32 -43.04
CA GLN A 50 8.90 13.51 -43.26
C GLN A 50 8.21 13.39 -44.61
N CYS A 51 6.93 13.74 -44.69
CA CYS A 51 6.24 13.80 -45.98
C CYS A 51 6.80 14.95 -46.82
N ASP A 52 7.20 14.65 -48.05
CA ASP A 52 7.84 15.63 -48.93
C ASP A 52 6.90 16.73 -49.42
N MET A 53 5.58 16.51 -49.36
CA MET A 53 4.60 17.43 -49.90
C MET A 53 4.02 18.39 -48.86
N CYS A 54 3.59 17.87 -47.70
CA CYS A 54 3.06 18.69 -46.60
C CYS A 54 4.11 19.04 -45.54
N LYS A 55 5.30 18.43 -45.59
CA LYS A 55 6.37 18.59 -44.60
C LYS A 55 5.98 18.15 -43.18
N GLU A 56 4.86 17.46 -42.99
CA GLU A 56 4.50 16.84 -41.72
C GLU A 56 5.12 15.44 -41.59
N ARG A 57 5.36 15.02 -40.34
CA ARG A 57 5.93 13.70 -40.06
C ARG A 57 4.92 12.59 -40.39
N ILE A 58 5.41 11.48 -40.96
CA ILE A 58 4.61 10.27 -41.18
C ILE A 58 4.68 9.42 -39.90
N TRP A 59 3.60 9.47 -39.11
CA TRP A 59 3.43 8.69 -37.88
C TRP A 59 2.90 7.26 -38.13
N SER A 60 3.12 6.36 -37.17
CA SER A 60 2.67 4.95 -37.19
C SER A 60 1.16 4.78 -37.35
N PHE A 61 0.35 5.71 -36.83
CA PHE A 61 -1.11 5.66 -36.93
C PHE A 61 -1.66 5.94 -38.34
N HIS A 62 -0.84 6.41 -39.29
CA HIS A 62 -1.29 6.58 -40.68
C HIS A 62 -1.50 5.24 -41.40
N LEU A 63 -1.09 4.11 -40.79
CA LEU A 63 -1.20 2.73 -41.26
C LEU A 63 -0.42 2.41 -42.54
N CYS A 64 -0.29 3.37 -43.45
CA CYS A 64 0.46 3.23 -44.69
C CYS A 64 0.84 4.58 -45.29
N TYR A 65 1.91 4.59 -46.08
CA TYR A 65 2.43 5.75 -46.79
C TYR A 65 3.02 5.32 -48.15
N TYR A 66 3.17 6.26 -49.07
CA TYR A 66 3.77 6.00 -50.38
C TYR A 66 5.24 6.37 -50.37
N TYR A 67 6.10 5.49 -50.88
CA TYR A 67 7.56 5.65 -50.87
C TYR A 67 8.19 5.40 -52.24
N CYS A 68 9.15 6.27 -52.62
CA CYS A 68 10.05 6.05 -53.74
C CYS A 68 11.42 5.58 -53.27
N LYS A 69 11.77 4.31 -53.54
CA LYS A 69 13.11 3.76 -53.24
C LYS A 69 14.25 4.47 -53.99
N SER A 70 13.97 5.07 -55.15
CA SER A 70 15.00 5.67 -56.01
C SER A 70 15.37 7.11 -55.65
N CYS A 71 14.50 7.83 -54.96
CA CYS A 71 14.68 9.25 -54.65
C CYS A 71 14.48 9.60 -53.17
N ASP A 72 14.29 8.59 -52.33
CA ASP A 72 13.97 8.75 -50.90
C ASP A 72 12.77 9.69 -50.66
N TYR A 73 11.76 9.58 -51.53
CA TYR A 73 10.60 10.47 -51.55
C TYR A 73 9.41 9.80 -50.85
N SER A 74 8.84 10.46 -49.83
CA SER A 74 7.78 9.89 -48.99
C SER A 74 6.54 10.78 -48.97
N LEU A 75 5.35 10.19 -49.16
CA LEU A 75 4.06 10.87 -49.07
C LEU A 75 3.14 10.15 -48.08
N HIS A 76 2.41 10.89 -47.23
CA HIS A 76 1.24 10.31 -46.57
C HIS A 76 0.29 9.73 -47.61
N LYS A 77 -0.47 8.69 -47.26
CA LYS A 77 -1.48 8.12 -48.17
C LYS A 77 -2.48 9.19 -48.64
N PHE A 78 -3.01 10.00 -47.74
CA PHE A 78 -3.91 11.10 -48.09
C PHE A 78 -3.24 12.20 -48.91
N CYS A 79 -1.94 12.45 -48.72
CA CYS A 79 -1.16 13.36 -49.56
C CYS A 79 -1.04 12.82 -50.99
N ALA A 80 -0.89 11.52 -51.15
CA ALA A 80 -0.82 10.89 -52.46
C ALA A 80 -2.19 10.79 -53.17
N GLU A 81 -3.28 10.82 -52.41
CA GLU A 81 -4.66 10.76 -52.92
C GLU A 81 -5.27 12.15 -53.17
N VAL A 82 -4.49 13.22 -53.03
CA VAL A 82 -4.95 14.59 -53.31
C VAL A 82 -5.34 14.73 -54.79
N PRO A 83 -6.48 15.37 -55.11
CA PRO A 83 -6.91 15.57 -56.49
C PRO A 83 -5.84 16.29 -57.32
N GLU A 84 -5.65 15.85 -58.56
CA GLU A 84 -4.76 16.55 -59.49
C GLU A 84 -5.16 18.04 -59.63
N PRO A 85 -4.19 18.94 -59.87
CA PRO A 85 -4.36 20.41 -59.94
C PRO A 85 -5.27 20.97 -61.05
N HIS A 86 -6.18 20.15 -61.58
CA HIS A 86 -7.12 20.50 -62.63
C HIS A 86 -8.58 20.09 -62.31
N HIS A 87 -8.84 19.57 -61.10
CA HIS A 87 -10.19 19.22 -60.63
C HIS A 87 -10.78 20.32 -59.74
N ASN A 88 -12.12 20.41 -59.68
CA ASN A 88 -12.82 21.34 -58.79
C ASN A 88 -12.63 20.91 -57.33
N HIS A 89 -12.05 21.77 -56.49
CA HIS A 89 -11.81 21.45 -55.09
C HIS A 89 -13.07 21.68 -54.24
N PRO A 90 -13.45 20.77 -53.31
CA PRO A 90 -14.66 20.91 -52.49
C PRO A 90 -14.75 22.22 -51.69
N LEU A 91 -13.61 22.71 -51.19
CA LEU A 91 -13.50 23.97 -50.43
C LEU A 91 -13.39 25.23 -51.31
N HIS A 92 -13.30 25.09 -52.63
CA HIS A 92 -13.26 26.21 -53.58
C HIS A 92 -14.04 25.85 -54.86
N PRO A 93 -15.38 25.69 -54.74
CA PRO A 93 -16.21 25.19 -55.82
C PRO A 93 -16.27 26.17 -57.00
N GLY A 94 -16.25 25.64 -58.22
CA GLY A 94 -16.42 26.42 -59.45
C GLY A 94 -15.14 26.98 -60.08
N HIS A 95 -13.99 26.86 -59.42
CA HIS A 95 -12.70 27.30 -59.99
C HIS A 95 -11.62 26.22 -59.87
N ARG A 96 -10.72 26.18 -60.86
CA ARG A 96 -9.58 25.26 -60.90
C ARG A 96 -8.45 25.77 -60.00
N LEU A 97 -7.86 24.88 -59.21
CA LEU A 97 -6.71 25.18 -58.36
C LEU A 97 -5.44 24.57 -58.95
N GLY A 98 -4.47 25.38 -59.32
CA GLY A 98 -3.13 24.91 -59.70
C GLY A 98 -2.32 24.53 -58.45
N TYR A 99 -1.49 23.51 -58.54
CA TYR A 99 -0.54 23.14 -57.48
C TYR A 99 0.79 23.84 -57.73
N MET A 100 1.35 24.48 -56.71
CA MET A 100 2.70 25.05 -56.72
C MET A 100 3.62 24.25 -55.80
N TYR A 101 4.85 24.05 -56.28
CA TYR A 101 5.93 23.49 -55.48
C TYR A 101 6.32 24.44 -54.34
N PRO A 102 6.90 23.92 -53.24
CA PRO A 102 7.36 24.71 -52.12
C PRO A 102 8.19 25.92 -52.57
N THR A 103 7.75 27.12 -52.20
CA THR A 103 8.51 28.35 -52.42
C THR A 103 8.97 28.91 -51.07
N ASN A 104 10.01 29.73 -51.12
CA ASN A 104 10.55 30.41 -49.93
C ASN A 104 9.75 31.67 -49.57
N CYS A 105 8.58 31.86 -50.18
CA CYS A 105 7.69 32.99 -49.94
C CYS A 105 6.75 32.68 -48.76
N GLU A 106 6.51 33.67 -47.91
CA GLU A 106 5.46 33.59 -46.88
C GLU A 106 4.11 33.87 -47.55
N ILE A 107 3.23 32.88 -47.49
CA ILE A 107 1.92 32.91 -48.15
C ILE A 107 0.86 32.66 -47.09
N LYS A 108 -0.25 33.37 -47.19
CA LYS A 108 -1.37 33.24 -46.27
C LYS A 108 -2.43 32.30 -46.85
N CYS A 109 -2.86 31.30 -46.07
CA CYS A 109 -3.93 30.42 -46.50
C CYS A 109 -5.31 31.08 -46.33
N PHE A 110 -6.15 31.06 -47.36
CA PHE A 110 -7.50 31.62 -47.27
C PHE A 110 -8.44 30.83 -46.35
N VAL A 111 -8.18 29.54 -46.12
CA VAL A 111 -9.04 28.64 -45.32
C VAL A 111 -8.78 28.83 -43.82
N CYS A 112 -7.52 28.69 -43.39
CA CYS A 112 -7.16 28.78 -41.97
C CYS A 112 -6.65 30.16 -41.55
N ASN A 113 -6.41 31.07 -42.50
CA ASN A 113 -5.86 32.41 -42.27
C ASN A 113 -4.47 32.41 -41.63
N LEU A 114 -3.76 31.28 -41.65
CA LEU A 114 -2.39 31.13 -41.16
C LEU A 114 -1.38 31.39 -42.29
N GLU A 115 -0.20 31.88 -41.90
CA GLU A 115 0.94 32.05 -42.79
C GLU A 115 1.77 30.76 -42.85
N PHE A 116 2.13 30.33 -44.06
CA PHE A 116 2.93 29.15 -44.32
C PHE A 116 4.09 29.46 -45.27
N LYS A 117 5.15 28.65 -45.18
CA LYS A 117 6.40 28.82 -45.95
C LYS A 117 7.00 27.44 -46.21
N ASN A 118 7.66 27.24 -47.35
CA ASN A 118 8.36 25.99 -47.69
C ASN A 118 7.47 24.73 -47.73
N VAL A 119 6.17 24.89 -47.94
CA VAL A 119 5.20 23.80 -48.14
C VAL A 119 4.54 23.93 -49.51
N GLY A 120 4.08 22.81 -50.08
CA GLY A 120 3.28 22.84 -51.31
C GLY A 120 1.93 23.50 -51.05
N PHE A 121 1.40 24.24 -52.03
CA PHE A 121 0.12 24.93 -51.87
C PHE A 121 -0.67 24.96 -53.19
N TYR A 122 -1.98 25.07 -53.04
CA TYR A 122 -2.89 25.31 -54.15
C TYR A 122 -3.11 26.81 -54.34
N TYR A 123 -3.23 27.24 -55.58
CA TYR A 123 -3.57 28.61 -55.92
C TYR A 123 -4.64 28.66 -56.99
N CYS A 124 -5.56 29.61 -56.86
CA CYS A 124 -6.55 29.87 -57.89
C CYS A 124 -6.09 31.03 -58.77
N PHE A 125 -5.90 30.80 -60.07
CA PHE A 125 -5.60 31.88 -61.01
C PHE A 125 -6.74 32.91 -61.14
N ASN A 126 -8.00 32.46 -60.98
CA ASN A 126 -9.18 33.31 -61.13
C ASN A 126 -9.40 34.21 -59.92
N CYS A 127 -9.19 33.69 -58.71
CA CYS A 127 -9.47 34.40 -57.47
C CYS A 127 -8.21 34.99 -56.81
N GLN A 128 -7.02 34.61 -57.27
CA GLN A 128 -5.72 34.96 -56.63
C GLN A 128 -5.61 34.52 -55.16
N GLU A 129 -6.39 33.51 -54.76
CA GLU A 129 -6.41 32.95 -53.41
C GLU A 129 -5.46 31.76 -53.29
N TYR A 130 -4.84 31.61 -52.12
CA TYR A 130 -3.86 30.55 -51.81
C TYR A 130 -4.40 29.61 -50.73
N MET A 131 -4.26 28.31 -50.93
CA MET A 131 -4.69 27.27 -49.99
C MET A 131 -3.51 26.39 -49.61
N ASP A 132 -3.21 26.30 -48.32
CA ASP A 132 -2.26 25.35 -47.76
C ASP A 132 -2.72 23.91 -48.08
N ILE A 133 -1.79 23.04 -48.46
CA ILE A 133 -2.07 21.63 -48.71
C ILE A 133 -2.64 20.89 -47.50
N MET A 134 -2.27 21.31 -46.28
CA MET A 134 -2.88 20.75 -45.06
C MET A 134 -4.36 21.13 -44.97
N CYS A 135 -4.71 22.35 -45.36
CA CYS A 135 -6.10 22.81 -45.45
C CYS A 135 -6.88 22.13 -46.60
N ALA A 136 -6.19 21.75 -47.68
CA ALA A 136 -6.79 20.98 -48.78
C ALA A 136 -7.11 19.53 -48.38
N THR A 137 -6.37 18.95 -47.42
CA THR A 137 -6.49 17.54 -47.01
C THR A 137 -7.29 17.32 -45.73
N MET A 138 -7.88 18.38 -45.15
CA MET A 138 -8.55 18.40 -43.84
C MET A 138 -9.54 17.25 -43.58
N SER A 139 -10.32 16.84 -44.59
CA SER A 139 -11.34 15.78 -44.45
C SER A 139 -10.74 14.40 -44.20
N GLU A 140 -9.46 14.21 -44.55
CA GLU A 140 -8.75 12.93 -44.55
C GLU A 140 -7.85 12.72 -43.32
N HIS A 141 -7.66 13.73 -42.45
CA HIS A 141 -6.85 13.63 -41.22
C HIS A 141 -7.64 12.99 -40.06
N LYS A 142 -8.13 11.77 -40.31
CA LYS A 142 -8.87 10.96 -39.35
C LYS A 142 -8.01 9.81 -38.86
N ILE A 143 -7.97 9.61 -37.54
CA ILE A 143 -7.22 8.51 -36.93
C ILE A 143 -8.16 7.54 -36.21
N ASN A 144 -7.84 6.25 -36.32
CA ASN A 144 -8.40 5.21 -35.46
C ASN A 144 -7.45 5.03 -34.28
N HIS A 145 -7.82 5.51 -33.10
CA HIS A 145 -6.97 5.43 -31.91
C HIS A 145 -7.55 4.42 -30.89
N PRO A 146 -6.76 3.47 -30.36
CA PRO A 146 -7.27 2.37 -29.51
C PRO A 146 -7.96 2.83 -28.22
N SER A 147 -7.66 4.04 -27.74
CA SER A 147 -8.30 4.62 -26.55
C SER A 147 -9.76 5.05 -26.74
N HIS A 148 -10.27 5.09 -27.98
CA HIS A 148 -11.63 5.53 -28.26
C HIS A 148 -12.24 4.81 -29.47
N PRO A 149 -13.50 4.33 -29.40
CA PRO A 149 -14.11 3.54 -30.48
C PRO A 149 -14.45 4.35 -31.74
N HIS A 150 -14.63 5.68 -31.63
CA HIS A 150 -14.92 6.54 -32.77
C HIS A 150 -13.64 7.11 -33.39
N GLN A 151 -13.68 7.36 -34.70
CA GLN A 151 -12.64 8.09 -35.40
C GLN A 151 -12.44 9.48 -34.82
N LEU A 152 -11.17 9.87 -34.68
CA LEU A 152 -10.79 11.18 -34.19
C LEU A 152 -10.31 12.05 -35.34
N GLU A 153 -10.82 13.27 -35.40
CA GLU A 153 -10.45 14.29 -36.38
C GLU A 153 -9.39 15.21 -35.79
N GLN A 154 -8.35 15.50 -36.58
CA GLN A 154 -7.33 16.48 -36.19
C GLN A 154 -7.93 17.88 -36.15
N MET A 155 -7.70 18.60 -35.05
CA MET A 155 -8.00 20.01 -34.93
C MET A 155 -6.84 20.82 -35.50
N PHE A 156 -7.15 21.77 -36.37
CA PHE A 156 -6.15 22.64 -36.99
C PHE A 156 -6.11 24.00 -36.29
N GLY A 157 -4.89 24.45 -36.02
CA GLY A 157 -4.59 25.64 -35.22
C GLY A 157 -3.95 25.30 -33.87
N LEU A 158 -3.08 26.19 -33.36
CA LEU A 158 -2.52 26.08 -32.02
C LEU A 158 -3.62 26.36 -31.00
N ILE A 159 -4.13 25.30 -30.36
CA ILE A 159 -5.13 25.43 -29.31
C ILE A 159 -4.50 25.09 -27.97
N VAL A 160 -4.98 25.76 -26.92
CA VAL A 160 -4.68 25.40 -25.53
C VAL A 160 -5.90 24.66 -24.98
N SER A 161 -5.76 23.37 -24.73
CA SER A 161 -6.86 22.55 -24.20
C SER A 161 -6.36 21.51 -23.20
N SER A 162 -7.26 21.03 -22.34
CA SER A 162 -6.97 19.92 -21.44
C SER A 162 -7.01 18.59 -22.20
N CYS A 163 -5.98 17.76 -22.04
CA CYS A 163 -5.94 16.43 -22.65
C CYS A 163 -6.60 15.38 -21.72
N ILE A 164 -7.50 14.56 -22.27
CA ILE A 164 -8.17 13.49 -21.50
C ILE A 164 -7.22 12.37 -21.06
N ALA A 165 -6.08 12.20 -21.74
CA ALA A 165 -5.10 11.17 -21.42
C ALA A 165 -4.34 11.47 -20.11
N CYS A 166 -3.71 12.64 -20.01
CA CYS A 166 -2.90 13.02 -18.86
C CYS A 166 -3.62 13.95 -17.87
N GLY A 167 -4.68 14.63 -18.29
CA GLY A 167 -5.40 15.65 -17.50
C GLY A 167 -4.78 17.05 -17.57
N ASP A 168 -3.57 17.19 -18.12
CA ASP A 168 -2.85 18.45 -18.22
C ASP A 168 -3.33 19.31 -19.40
N LYS A 169 -3.03 20.61 -19.34
CA LYS A 169 -3.24 21.54 -20.45
C LYS A 169 -2.05 21.46 -21.41
N HIS A 170 -2.32 21.15 -22.67
CA HIS A 170 -1.32 21.22 -23.73
C HIS A 170 -1.63 22.38 -24.66
N GLU A 171 -0.57 22.99 -25.19
CA GLU A 171 -0.62 23.89 -26.33
C GLU A 171 -0.19 23.11 -27.57
N GLY A 172 -0.95 23.21 -28.66
CA GLY A 172 -0.60 22.59 -29.93
C GLY A 172 -1.76 21.88 -30.61
N VAL A 173 -1.45 20.79 -31.31
CA VAL A 173 -2.39 20.01 -32.11
C VAL A 173 -3.10 18.96 -31.24
N PHE A 174 -4.40 18.81 -31.45
CA PHE A 174 -5.25 17.84 -30.76
C PHE A 174 -6.06 17.03 -31.75
N PHE A 175 -6.41 15.81 -31.36
CA PHE A 175 -7.46 15.02 -32.00
C PHE A 175 -8.74 15.10 -31.17
N GLN A 176 -9.88 15.29 -31.84
CA GLN A 176 -11.20 15.33 -31.20
C GLN A 176 -12.17 14.34 -31.82
N CYS A 177 -13.10 13.84 -31.02
CA CYS A 177 -14.24 13.08 -31.53
C CYS A 177 -15.43 14.02 -31.78
N THR A 178 -16.03 13.96 -32.96
CA THR A 178 -17.24 14.73 -33.29
C THR A 178 -18.50 14.16 -32.63
N THR A 179 -18.54 12.85 -32.36
CA THR A 179 -19.63 12.17 -31.65
C THR A 179 -19.54 12.36 -30.13
N CYS A 180 -18.32 12.41 -29.58
CA CYS A 180 -18.05 12.55 -28.15
C CYS A 180 -17.37 13.90 -27.86
N PRO A 181 -18.12 14.99 -27.63
CA PRO A 181 -17.57 16.36 -27.60
C PRO A 181 -16.57 16.64 -26.45
N ARG A 182 -16.51 15.75 -25.45
CA ARG A 182 -15.54 15.83 -24.34
C ARG A 182 -14.24 15.06 -24.61
N PHE A 183 -14.16 14.30 -25.69
CA PHE A 183 -12.99 13.49 -26.00
C PHE A 183 -12.00 14.30 -26.84
N ARG A 184 -10.93 14.79 -26.19
CA ARG A 184 -9.81 15.48 -26.85
C ARG A 184 -8.48 14.96 -26.32
N ILE A 185 -7.61 14.53 -27.23
CA ILE A 185 -6.25 14.06 -26.91
C ILE A 185 -5.21 14.94 -27.60
N SER A 186 -4.14 15.31 -26.88
CA SER A 186 -2.98 15.97 -27.51
C SER A 186 -2.26 14.96 -28.39
N VAL A 187 -1.67 15.43 -29.50
CA VAL A 187 -0.78 14.62 -30.33
C VAL A 187 0.33 13.96 -29.50
N HIS A 188 0.90 14.66 -28.52
CA HIS A 188 1.95 14.11 -27.65
C HIS A 188 1.47 12.92 -26.81
N CYS A 189 0.22 12.95 -26.35
CA CYS A 189 -0.36 11.84 -25.59
C CYS A 189 -0.82 10.69 -26.50
N ALA A 190 -1.27 11.00 -27.72
CA ALA A 190 -1.67 10.00 -28.72
C ALA A 190 -0.47 9.17 -29.21
N LEU A 191 0.74 9.74 -29.16
CA LEU A 191 1.99 9.12 -29.59
C LEU A 191 2.76 8.43 -28.46
N LEU A 192 2.14 8.25 -27.29
CA LEU A 192 2.80 7.57 -26.19
C LEU A 192 3.02 6.10 -26.53
N PRO A 193 4.20 5.55 -26.20
CA PRO A 193 4.49 4.16 -26.49
C PRO A 193 3.58 3.26 -25.65
N ALA A 194 3.11 2.17 -26.25
CA ALA A 194 2.25 1.20 -25.55
C ALA A 194 2.98 0.51 -24.39
N LYS A 195 4.31 0.36 -24.50
CA LYS A 195 5.19 -0.18 -23.47
C LYS A 195 6.35 0.77 -23.21
N LEU A 196 6.74 0.96 -21.95
CA LEU A 196 7.74 1.95 -21.54
C LEU A 196 8.62 1.41 -20.40
N LEU A 197 9.94 1.56 -20.50
CA LEU A 197 10.86 1.37 -19.37
C LEU A 197 11.09 2.72 -18.65
N ILE A 198 10.60 2.82 -17.41
CA ILE A 198 10.57 4.11 -16.68
C ILE A 198 11.96 4.71 -16.44
N GLN A 199 13.00 3.88 -16.30
CA GLN A 199 14.37 4.34 -16.07
C GLN A 199 14.95 5.18 -17.22
N GLU A 200 14.53 4.90 -18.46
CA GLU A 200 15.00 5.60 -19.66
C GLU A 200 14.44 7.03 -19.75
N HIS A 201 13.25 7.25 -19.20
CA HIS A 201 12.54 8.51 -19.30
C HIS A 201 12.71 9.43 -18.08
N THR A 202 13.16 8.86 -16.96
CA THR A 202 13.31 9.58 -15.68
C THR A 202 14.78 9.81 -15.26
N ASN A 203 15.75 9.61 -16.16
CA ASN A 203 17.19 9.68 -15.88
C ASN A 203 17.63 8.85 -14.65
N GLY A 204 17.00 7.69 -14.43
CA GLY A 204 17.30 6.81 -13.29
C GLY A 204 16.79 7.28 -11.92
N THR A 205 15.99 8.35 -11.85
CA THR A 205 15.36 8.78 -10.57
C THR A 205 14.27 7.82 -10.10
N SER A 206 13.67 7.07 -11.02
CA SER A 206 12.76 5.96 -10.72
C SER A 206 13.15 4.77 -11.58
N THR A 207 13.42 3.63 -10.95
CA THR A 207 13.81 2.39 -11.63
C THR A 207 12.76 1.32 -11.40
N HIS A 208 12.48 0.53 -12.46
CA HIS A 208 11.64 -0.65 -12.37
C HIS A 208 12.04 -1.63 -13.48
N SER A 209 12.31 -2.88 -13.11
CA SER A 209 12.89 -3.87 -14.02
C SER A 209 11.96 -4.38 -15.12
N HIS A 210 10.65 -4.12 -15.03
CA HIS A 210 9.67 -4.55 -16.02
C HIS A 210 9.15 -3.38 -16.87
N PRO A 211 8.86 -3.61 -18.16
CA PRO A 211 8.19 -2.62 -19.00
C PRO A 211 6.78 -2.35 -18.48
N LEU A 212 6.40 -1.07 -18.47
CA LEU A 212 5.07 -0.62 -18.10
C LEU A 212 4.19 -0.52 -19.34
N THR A 213 2.99 -1.09 -19.26
CA THR A 213 1.97 -1.04 -20.29
C THR A 213 1.04 0.16 -20.08
N LEU A 214 0.77 0.90 -21.16
CA LEU A 214 -0.18 2.02 -21.17
C LEU A 214 -1.61 1.51 -21.07
N ALA A 215 -2.35 1.99 -20.07
CA ALA A 215 -3.77 1.72 -19.89
C ALA A 215 -4.60 3.00 -20.03
N TYR A 216 -5.67 2.94 -20.83
CA TYR A 216 -6.50 4.10 -21.18
C TYR A 216 -7.57 4.47 -20.13
N SER A 217 -7.68 3.68 -19.07
CA SER A 217 -8.57 3.93 -17.95
C SER A 217 -8.08 3.20 -16.71
N PHE A 218 -8.43 3.72 -15.54
CA PHE A 218 -8.24 3.02 -14.27
C PHE A 218 -9.44 3.24 -13.36
N SER A 219 -10.48 2.43 -13.54
CA SER A 219 -11.77 2.65 -12.90
C SER A 219 -11.67 2.61 -11.37
N TYR A 220 -12.63 3.25 -10.69
CA TYR A 220 -12.66 3.24 -9.22
C TYR A 220 -12.74 1.82 -8.64
N LEU A 221 -13.52 0.94 -9.28
CA LEU A 221 -13.66 -0.47 -8.87
C LEU A 221 -12.34 -1.23 -9.02
N GLU A 222 -11.60 -1.02 -10.11
CA GLU A 222 -10.26 -1.58 -10.28
C GLU A 222 -9.28 -1.02 -9.25
N GLN A 223 -9.35 0.28 -8.95
CA GLN A 223 -8.54 0.88 -7.90
C GLN A 223 -8.86 0.28 -6.53
N GLU A 224 -10.13 0.10 -6.19
CA GLU A 224 -10.59 -0.47 -4.93
C GLU A 224 -10.14 -1.93 -4.78
N ALA A 225 -10.31 -2.74 -5.83
CA ALA A 225 -9.82 -4.12 -5.89
C ALA A 225 -8.28 -4.21 -5.74
N ARG A 226 -7.55 -3.13 -6.07
CA ARG A 226 -6.08 -3.03 -5.94
C ARG A 226 -5.64 -2.22 -4.73
N TYR A 227 -6.52 -2.03 -3.74
CA TYR A 227 -6.26 -1.32 -2.48
C TYR A 227 -5.89 0.16 -2.64
N LEU A 228 -6.56 0.86 -3.55
CA LEU A 228 -6.39 2.30 -3.84
C LEU A 228 -4.91 2.68 -4.01
N PRO A 229 -4.25 2.13 -5.06
CA PRO A 229 -2.82 2.34 -5.25
C PRO A 229 -2.52 3.83 -5.50
N THR A 230 -1.31 4.24 -5.14
CA THR A 230 -0.78 5.58 -5.40
C THR A 230 0.34 5.51 -6.41
N CYS A 231 0.54 6.58 -7.19
CA CYS A 231 1.63 6.67 -8.14
C CYS A 231 2.98 6.47 -7.44
N LYS A 232 3.82 5.58 -7.97
CA LYS A 232 5.13 5.28 -7.35
C LYS A 232 6.12 6.44 -7.40
N VAL A 233 5.96 7.35 -8.37
CA VAL A 233 6.81 8.53 -8.55
C VAL A 233 6.38 9.71 -7.65
N CYS A 234 5.10 10.10 -7.68
CA CYS A 234 4.62 11.30 -6.96
C CYS A 234 3.80 11.01 -5.69
N HIS A 235 3.51 9.75 -5.39
CA HIS A 235 2.70 9.28 -4.26
C HIS A 235 1.25 9.80 -4.20
N LYS A 236 0.75 10.43 -5.27
CA LYS A 236 -0.65 10.90 -5.39
C LYS A 236 -1.59 9.79 -5.91
N SER A 237 -2.88 9.95 -5.67
CA SER A 237 -3.94 9.06 -6.13
C SER A 237 -4.18 9.17 -7.65
N PHE A 238 -4.88 8.18 -8.21
CA PHE A 238 -5.28 8.16 -9.62
C PHE A 238 -6.70 8.69 -9.80
N TYR A 239 -6.94 9.32 -10.95
CA TYR A 239 -8.28 9.69 -11.40
C TYR A 239 -8.78 8.64 -12.39
N SER A 240 -10.05 8.28 -12.30
CA SER A 240 -10.60 7.14 -13.04
C SER A 240 -10.62 7.29 -14.56
N ASN A 241 -10.65 8.54 -15.01
CA ASN A 241 -10.75 8.93 -16.41
C ASN A 241 -9.41 9.28 -17.06
N LEU A 242 -8.29 9.18 -16.34
CA LEU A 242 -6.96 9.46 -16.87
C LEU A 242 -6.22 8.16 -17.20
N TRP A 243 -5.30 8.25 -18.14
CA TRP A 243 -4.45 7.16 -18.55
C TRP A 243 -3.32 6.98 -17.53
N ILE A 244 -2.85 5.74 -17.43
CA ILE A 244 -1.77 5.34 -16.52
C ILE A 244 -0.82 4.40 -17.22
N TYR A 245 0.41 4.34 -16.72
CA TYR A 245 1.30 3.22 -16.98
C TYR A 245 1.20 2.23 -15.83
N LYS A 246 0.95 0.95 -16.16
CA LYS A 246 0.89 -0.14 -15.19
C LYS A 246 1.86 -1.25 -15.60
N CYS A 247 2.52 -1.87 -14.64
CA CYS A 247 3.22 -3.13 -14.89
C CYS A 247 2.19 -4.27 -14.89
N ASP A 248 2.24 -5.16 -15.87
CA ASP A 248 1.36 -6.34 -15.90
C ASP A 248 1.84 -7.44 -14.93
N LYS A 249 3.15 -7.46 -14.63
CA LYS A 249 3.77 -8.41 -13.69
C LYS A 249 3.77 -7.93 -12.24
N CYS A 250 3.70 -6.62 -11.99
CA CYS A 250 3.85 -6.01 -10.67
C CYS A 250 2.72 -5.04 -10.35
N ARG A 251 2.43 -4.81 -9.06
CA ARG A 251 1.54 -3.71 -8.61
C ARG A 251 2.23 -2.33 -8.69
N TYR A 252 2.85 -2.04 -9.83
CA TYR A 252 3.57 -0.80 -10.12
C TYR A 252 2.72 0.06 -11.04
N TYR A 253 2.27 1.22 -10.54
CA TYR A 253 1.39 2.14 -11.27
C TYR A 253 1.97 3.55 -11.24
N VAL A 254 1.92 4.24 -12.37
CA VAL A 254 2.48 5.58 -12.54
C VAL A 254 1.56 6.42 -13.41
N HIS A 255 1.40 7.71 -13.08
CA HIS A 255 0.69 8.65 -13.96
C HIS A 255 1.45 8.78 -15.28
N VAL A 256 0.74 8.98 -16.39
CA VAL A 256 1.38 9.25 -17.70
C VAL A 256 2.42 10.37 -17.58
N GLY A 257 2.03 11.51 -17.01
CA GLY A 257 2.96 12.63 -16.81
C GLY A 257 4.16 12.28 -15.93
N CYS A 258 4.01 11.42 -14.92
CA CYS A 258 5.14 10.99 -14.08
C CYS A 258 6.08 10.02 -14.79
N ALA A 259 5.57 9.22 -15.72
CA ALA A 259 6.37 8.28 -16.50
C ALA A 259 7.11 8.98 -17.66
N THR A 260 6.56 10.09 -18.18
CA THR A 260 7.05 10.76 -19.39
C THR A 260 7.67 12.13 -19.15
N SER A 261 7.46 12.73 -17.97
CA SER A 261 8.04 14.04 -17.65
C SER A 261 9.53 13.90 -17.40
N LYS A 262 10.32 14.51 -18.29
CA LYS A 262 11.61 15.08 -17.94
C LYS A 262 11.33 16.25 -16.99
N THR A 263 11.02 15.99 -15.72
CA THR A 263 10.84 17.08 -14.77
C THR A 263 12.14 17.87 -14.73
N GLU A 264 12.10 19.12 -15.19
CA GLU A 264 13.14 20.09 -14.93
C GLU A 264 13.43 20.08 -13.43
N SER A 265 14.72 20.04 -13.12
CA SER A 265 15.38 19.85 -11.83
C SER A 265 14.98 20.83 -10.72
N PHE A 266 13.98 21.69 -10.96
CA PHE A 266 13.55 22.76 -10.07
C PHE A 266 12.36 22.35 -9.17
N MET A 267 11.46 21.45 -9.63
CA MET A 267 10.36 20.93 -8.79
C MET A 267 10.75 19.71 -7.95
N SER A 268 11.89 19.07 -8.24
CA SER A 268 12.49 18.02 -7.41
C SER A 268 13.01 18.54 -6.06
N ILE A 269 13.15 19.86 -5.89
CA ILE A 269 13.54 20.47 -4.61
C ILE A 269 12.40 20.36 -3.57
N PHE A 270 11.14 20.24 -4.03
CA PHE A 270 9.97 20.08 -3.15
C PHE A 270 9.43 18.64 -3.06
N MET A 271 9.97 17.71 -3.84
CA MET A 271 9.65 16.29 -3.74
C MET A 271 10.73 15.62 -2.88
N THR A 272 10.42 15.40 -1.60
CA THR A 272 11.29 14.65 -0.68
C THR A 272 11.73 13.34 -1.33
N ALA A 273 13.03 13.26 -1.60
CA ALA A 273 13.69 12.15 -2.24
C ALA A 273 13.42 10.83 -1.52
N GLY A 274 12.78 9.91 -2.24
CA GLY A 274 12.94 8.48 -1.99
C GLY A 274 14.36 8.06 -2.40
N SER A 275 15.08 7.48 -1.45
CA SER A 275 16.33 6.70 -1.60
C SER A 275 17.46 7.31 -2.43
N GLY A 276 18.45 7.90 -1.74
CA GLY A 276 19.74 8.20 -2.38
C GLY A 276 20.72 9.06 -1.58
N LYS A 277 20.90 8.79 -0.27
CA LYS A 277 22.08 9.08 0.57
C LYS A 277 21.72 8.75 2.03
N THR A 278 22.36 7.73 2.61
CA THR A 278 22.16 7.36 4.02
C THR A 278 22.84 8.39 4.93
N PHE A 279 22.14 9.48 5.24
CA PHE A 279 22.59 10.40 6.27
C PHE A 279 22.23 9.79 7.63
N ARG A 280 23.24 9.24 8.33
CA ARG A 280 23.04 8.82 9.73
C ARG A 280 22.72 10.05 10.56
N ASN A 281 21.54 10.08 11.16
CA ASN A 281 21.11 11.21 12.01
C ASN A 281 21.55 11.06 13.49
N PHE A 282 22.34 10.04 13.84
CA PHE A 282 22.89 9.83 15.17
C PHE A 282 24.29 9.19 15.14
N LYS A 283 25.09 9.38 16.20
CA LYS A 283 26.39 8.72 16.42
C LYS A 283 26.18 7.50 17.33
N GLU A 284 26.68 6.33 16.92
CA GLU A 284 26.54 5.05 17.65
C GLU A 284 27.09 5.08 19.09
N HIS A 285 28.04 5.99 19.38
CA HIS A 285 28.74 6.07 20.67
C HIS A 285 28.02 6.85 21.78
N GLU A 286 26.87 7.50 21.53
CA GLU A 286 26.22 8.36 22.54
C GLU A 286 25.06 7.69 23.31
N GLN A 287 24.57 6.50 22.91
CA GLN A 287 23.35 5.90 23.48
C GLN A 287 23.44 4.37 23.68
N SER A 288 24.10 3.93 24.75
CA SER A 288 24.25 2.52 25.13
C SER A 288 22.95 1.77 25.50
N ASN A 289 21.79 2.44 25.48
CA ASN A 289 20.48 1.90 25.87
C ASN A 289 19.39 2.01 24.78
N LEU A 290 19.77 2.25 23.52
CA LEU A 290 18.80 2.42 22.43
C LEU A 290 18.07 1.10 22.12
N VAL A 291 16.73 1.14 22.11
CA VAL A 291 15.92 -0.03 21.74
C VAL A 291 15.88 -0.17 20.23
N HIS A 292 16.28 -1.35 19.75
CA HIS A 292 16.22 -1.73 18.35
C HIS A 292 15.01 -2.62 18.07
N CYS A 293 14.19 -2.24 17.09
CA CYS A 293 12.96 -2.92 16.70
C CYS A 293 13.05 -3.47 15.26
N PRO A 294 12.27 -4.51 14.91
CA PRO A 294 11.45 -5.33 15.80
C PRO A 294 12.28 -6.23 16.73
N PHE A 295 11.66 -6.75 17.80
CA PHE A 295 12.28 -7.76 18.67
C PHE A 295 12.47 -9.08 17.92
N ASN A 296 13.42 -9.92 18.35
CA ASN A 296 13.75 -11.13 17.58
C ASN A 296 12.62 -12.17 17.58
N ASP A 297 11.96 -12.39 18.72
CA ASP A 297 10.91 -13.39 18.92
C ASP A 297 9.86 -12.92 19.94
N GLU A 298 8.75 -13.66 20.05
CA GLU A 298 7.61 -13.34 20.94
C GLU A 298 7.96 -13.33 22.44
N GLY A 299 9.08 -13.95 22.84
CA GLY A 299 9.57 -14.00 24.21
C GLY A 299 10.50 -12.86 24.61
N ASP A 300 10.88 -11.99 23.67
CA ASP A 300 11.57 -10.72 23.92
C ASP A 300 10.59 -9.54 23.85
N ASN A 301 10.68 -8.63 24.81
CA ASN A 301 9.84 -7.45 24.87
C ASN A 301 10.52 -6.31 25.63
N LEU A 302 10.02 -5.09 25.43
CA LEU A 302 10.53 -3.88 26.10
C LEU A 302 10.70 -4.06 27.61
N LEU A 303 9.70 -4.64 28.27
CA LEU A 303 9.66 -4.74 29.72
C LEU A 303 10.77 -5.65 30.23
N LYS A 304 10.97 -6.81 29.58
CA LYS A 304 12.06 -7.75 29.89
C LYS A 304 13.42 -7.06 29.77
N ARG A 305 13.68 -6.35 28.66
CA ARG A 305 14.96 -5.65 28.42
C ARG A 305 15.21 -4.54 29.44
N HIS A 306 14.19 -3.72 29.70
CA HIS A 306 14.29 -2.64 30.69
C HIS A 306 14.63 -3.17 32.10
N MET A 307 14.04 -4.30 32.50
CA MET A 307 14.30 -4.87 33.82
C MET A 307 15.63 -5.64 33.90
N CYS A 308 16.07 -6.29 32.81
CA CYS A 308 17.40 -6.92 32.74
C CYS A 308 18.54 -5.90 32.93
N ASN A 309 18.48 -4.74 32.26
CA ASN A 309 19.50 -3.70 32.43
C ASN A 309 19.54 -3.14 33.86
N ARG A 310 18.42 -3.19 34.59
CA ARG A 310 18.34 -2.75 35.99
C ARG A 310 18.92 -3.77 36.99
N LYS A 311 18.97 -5.05 36.64
CA LYS A 311 19.59 -6.10 37.49
C LYS A 311 21.09 -5.89 37.68
N GLU A 312 21.78 -5.23 36.75
CA GLU A 312 23.20 -4.87 36.91
C GLU A 312 23.42 -3.70 37.88
N LEU A 313 22.39 -2.87 38.11
CA LEU A 313 22.42 -1.69 39.00
C LEU A 313 21.87 -1.95 40.41
N ILE A 314 21.06 -3.00 40.58
CA ILE A 314 20.49 -3.38 41.88
C ILE A 314 21.16 -4.68 42.30
N GLY A 315 22.19 -4.57 43.15
CA GLY A 315 22.86 -5.71 43.76
C GLY A 315 21.87 -6.71 44.36
N LYS A 316 22.24 -8.01 44.34
CA LYS A 316 21.46 -9.16 44.82
C LYS A 316 20.60 -8.84 46.04
N GLN A 317 19.33 -8.52 45.83
CA GLN A 317 18.33 -8.52 46.89
C GLN A 317 17.20 -9.47 46.48
N HIS A 318 16.98 -10.45 47.36
CA HIS A 318 16.10 -11.62 47.29
C HIS A 318 16.72 -12.88 46.68
N ASP A 319 17.53 -13.54 47.52
CA ASP A 319 18.01 -14.92 47.43
C ASP A 319 16.97 -15.89 48.06
N GLY A 320 15.68 -15.70 47.76
CA GLY A 320 14.59 -16.49 48.34
C GLY A 320 13.69 -17.11 47.28
N GLU A 321 13.47 -18.43 47.35
CA GLU A 321 12.55 -19.19 46.49
C GLU A 321 11.08 -18.74 46.62
N MET A 322 10.75 -17.96 47.67
CA MET A 322 9.39 -17.49 47.97
C MET A 322 9.32 -15.95 48.01
N LEU A 323 8.26 -15.38 47.41
CA LEU A 323 8.00 -13.95 47.29
C LEU A 323 6.57 -13.61 47.76
N ASN A 324 6.45 -12.71 48.74
CA ASN A 324 5.17 -12.09 49.09
C ASN A 324 4.95 -10.84 48.22
N HIS A 325 4.07 -10.93 47.23
CA HIS A 325 3.84 -9.86 46.26
C HIS A 325 2.56 -9.09 46.58
N SER A 326 2.60 -7.75 46.60
CA SER A 326 1.43 -6.91 46.98
C SER A 326 0.19 -7.10 46.10
N SER A 327 0.37 -7.63 44.89
CA SER A 327 -0.72 -7.94 43.96
C SER A 327 -1.50 -9.21 44.28
N HIS A 328 -1.02 -10.05 45.20
CA HIS A 328 -1.60 -11.35 45.46
C HIS A 328 -1.49 -11.74 46.92
N GLN A 329 -2.55 -12.33 47.48
CA GLN A 329 -2.62 -12.61 48.93
C GLN A 329 -1.76 -13.80 49.35
N HIS A 330 -1.46 -14.72 48.43
CA HIS A 330 -0.63 -15.89 48.72
C HIS A 330 0.84 -15.66 48.34
N PRO A 331 1.79 -16.28 49.06
CA PRO A 331 3.19 -16.31 48.66
C PRO A 331 3.35 -16.95 47.27
N LEU A 332 4.24 -16.39 46.46
CA LEU A 332 4.61 -16.93 45.16
C LEU A 332 5.92 -17.71 45.27
N VAL A 333 5.99 -18.89 44.67
CA VAL A 333 7.18 -19.74 44.59
C VAL A 333 7.82 -19.57 43.22
N LEU A 334 9.14 -19.41 43.18
CA LEU A 334 9.91 -19.39 41.94
C LEU A 334 9.98 -20.81 41.35
N PHE A 335 9.51 -20.97 40.13
CA PHE A 335 9.69 -22.17 39.33
C PHE A 335 10.84 -21.98 38.35
N ASP A 336 11.86 -22.84 38.45
CA ASP A 336 12.95 -22.96 37.49
C ASP A 336 12.90 -24.33 36.82
N LYS A 337 13.13 -24.40 35.50
CA LYS A 337 13.17 -25.66 34.75
C LYS A 337 14.40 -26.51 35.11
N GLN A 338 15.45 -25.92 35.67
CA GLN A 338 16.71 -26.64 35.92
C GLN A 338 16.68 -27.57 37.14
N THR A 339 15.71 -27.44 38.05
CA THR A 339 15.67 -28.19 39.33
C THR A 339 14.57 -29.27 39.41
N SER A 340 13.76 -29.48 38.37
CA SER A 340 12.65 -30.45 38.42
C SER A 340 13.07 -31.86 38.00
N VAL A 341 13.76 -32.58 38.88
CA VAL A 341 13.94 -34.04 38.73
C VAL A 341 12.76 -34.81 39.34
N ASP A 342 12.00 -34.26 40.31
CA ASP A 342 11.01 -35.08 41.06
C ASP A 342 9.63 -34.44 41.39
N LYS A 343 9.13 -33.43 40.65
CA LYS A 343 7.73 -32.95 40.84
C LYS A 343 7.03 -32.74 39.51
N LYS A 344 5.81 -33.31 39.38
CA LYS A 344 4.87 -33.26 38.24
C LYS A 344 5.20 -32.15 37.23
N SER A 345 5.62 -32.54 36.03
CA SER A 345 5.83 -31.63 34.90
C SER A 345 4.57 -30.78 34.67
N ILE A 346 4.63 -29.49 35.00
CA ILE A 346 3.55 -28.56 34.69
C ILE A 346 3.54 -28.40 33.17
N SER A 347 2.43 -28.78 32.53
CA SER A 347 2.25 -28.57 31.08
C SER A 347 2.10 -27.07 30.81
N LEU A 348 3.21 -26.40 30.48
CA LEU A 348 3.22 -24.98 30.08
C LEU A 348 2.51 -24.76 28.73
N HIS A 349 2.30 -25.85 28.00
CA HIS A 349 1.59 -25.90 26.74
C HIS A 349 0.67 -27.12 26.74
N ASP A 350 -0.61 -26.92 26.48
CA ASP A 350 -1.50 -28.01 26.04
C ASP A 350 -1.56 -27.96 24.51
N PRO A 351 -0.87 -28.87 23.80
CA PRO A 351 -0.86 -28.88 22.34
C PRO A 351 -2.23 -29.21 21.73
N MET A 352 -3.14 -29.85 22.48
CA MET A 352 -4.51 -30.12 22.04
C MET A 352 -5.45 -28.94 22.27
N LYS A 353 -5.25 -28.14 23.33
CA LYS A 353 -6.11 -26.97 23.67
C LYS A 353 -5.55 -25.60 23.28
N ARG A 354 -4.33 -25.51 22.74
CA ARG A 354 -3.69 -24.26 22.27
C ARG A 354 -3.64 -23.12 23.30
N THR A 355 -3.70 -23.41 24.60
CA THR A 355 -3.63 -22.42 25.67
C THR A 355 -2.20 -22.27 26.18
N GLN A 356 -1.61 -21.08 26.03
CA GLN A 356 -0.37 -20.71 26.72
C GLN A 356 -0.70 -20.13 28.10
N LEU A 357 0.10 -20.49 29.11
CA LEU A 357 -0.01 -19.88 30.43
C LEU A 357 0.39 -18.39 30.34
N LEU A 358 -0.51 -17.48 30.71
CA LEU A 358 -0.29 -16.04 30.64
C LEU A 358 0.08 -15.46 32.02
N CYS A 359 1.05 -14.55 32.03
CA CYS A 359 1.38 -13.73 33.18
C CYS A 359 0.21 -12.81 33.56
N ASP A 360 -0.19 -12.81 34.84
CA ASP A 360 -1.22 -11.92 35.39
C ASP A 360 -0.82 -10.44 35.40
N GLY A 361 0.48 -10.16 35.30
CA GLY A 361 1.01 -8.80 35.25
C GLY A 361 0.93 -8.19 33.84
N CYS A 362 1.68 -8.75 32.89
CA CYS A 362 1.85 -8.16 31.56
C CYS A 362 0.93 -8.76 30.50
N VAL A 363 0.18 -9.83 30.82
CA VAL A 363 -0.69 -10.56 29.89
C VAL A 363 0.08 -11.07 28.67
N LYS A 364 1.36 -11.42 28.87
CA LYS A 364 2.19 -12.10 27.86
C LYS A 364 2.46 -13.55 28.27
N PRO A 365 2.71 -14.44 27.29
CA PRO A 365 3.00 -15.83 27.56
C PRO A 365 4.18 -16.02 28.51
N ILE A 366 4.04 -16.98 29.43
CA ILE A 366 5.17 -17.50 30.21
C ILE A 366 5.97 -18.41 29.27
N THR A 367 7.15 -17.95 28.89
CA THR A 367 8.10 -18.74 28.09
C THR A 367 9.04 -19.54 29.00
N THR A 368 10.10 -20.15 28.45
CA THR A 368 11.01 -21.08 29.15
C THR A 368 11.87 -20.47 30.27
N VAL A 369 11.63 -19.22 30.65
CA VAL A 369 12.33 -18.51 31.75
C VAL A 369 11.69 -18.82 33.10
N SER A 370 12.45 -18.68 34.19
CA SER A 370 11.95 -18.87 35.56
C SER A 370 10.83 -17.85 35.86
N PHE A 371 9.78 -18.31 36.54
CA PHE A 371 8.58 -17.51 36.80
C PHE A 371 8.03 -17.78 38.20
N TYR A 372 7.29 -16.83 38.75
CA TYR A 372 6.64 -16.94 40.05
C TYR A 372 5.22 -17.50 39.90
N LYS A 373 4.87 -18.52 40.68
CA LYS A 373 3.53 -19.12 40.73
C LYS A 373 3.01 -19.15 42.17
N CYS A 374 1.71 -18.94 42.37
CA CYS A 374 1.09 -19.05 43.69
C CYS A 374 1.39 -20.40 44.38
N SER A 375 1.78 -20.34 45.66
CA SER A 375 2.05 -21.51 46.51
C SER A 375 0.81 -22.34 46.85
N GLN A 376 -0.36 -21.70 46.94
CA GLN A 376 -1.64 -22.35 47.29
C GLN A 376 -2.38 -22.91 46.07
N TYR A 377 -1.66 -23.63 45.21
CA TYR A 377 -2.25 -24.38 44.09
C TYR A 377 -2.83 -25.72 44.59
N VAL A 378 -3.69 -25.66 45.61
CA VAL A 378 -4.49 -26.82 46.03
C VAL A 378 -5.84 -26.65 45.33
N ASP A 379 -6.26 -27.67 44.57
CA ASP A 379 -7.53 -27.73 43.82
C ASP A 379 -7.73 -26.73 42.67
N GLU A 380 -6.65 -26.25 42.02
CA GLU A 380 -6.71 -25.36 40.83
C GLU A 380 -7.39 -23.98 41.06
N GLN A 381 -7.75 -23.63 42.30
CA GLN A 381 -8.52 -22.42 42.59
C GLN A 381 -7.70 -21.12 42.47
N CYS A 382 -6.37 -21.21 42.52
CA CYS A 382 -5.49 -20.04 42.45
C CYS A 382 -4.42 -20.17 41.35
N CYS A 383 -4.73 -19.71 40.14
CA CYS A 383 -3.84 -19.78 38.97
C CYS A 383 -2.99 -18.51 38.76
N PHE A 384 -2.61 -17.82 39.85
CA PHE A 384 -1.84 -16.57 39.74
C PHE A 384 -0.36 -16.82 39.41
N VAL A 385 0.13 -16.18 38.36
CA VAL A 385 1.47 -16.38 37.79
C VAL A 385 2.07 -15.04 37.32
N LEU A 386 3.34 -14.79 37.62
CA LEU A 386 4.08 -13.62 37.16
C LEU A 386 5.43 -14.00 36.55
N HIS A 387 5.85 -13.30 35.50
CA HIS A 387 7.26 -13.30 35.12
C HIS A 387 8.12 -12.72 36.26
N GLU A 388 9.38 -13.14 36.33
CA GLU A 388 10.33 -12.63 37.33
C GLU A 388 10.44 -11.09 37.29
N TRP A 389 10.47 -10.50 36.09
CA TRP A 389 10.54 -9.04 35.92
C TRP A 389 9.21 -8.34 36.23
N CYS A 390 8.07 -9.00 36.04
CA CYS A 390 6.76 -8.45 36.40
C CYS A 390 6.58 -8.38 37.93
N ALA A 391 7.20 -9.32 38.65
CA ALA A 391 7.22 -9.33 40.11
C ALA A 391 8.16 -8.27 40.73
N LYS A 392 9.08 -7.70 39.93
CA LYS A 392 10.11 -6.73 40.35
C LYS A 392 9.86 -5.32 39.83
N LEU A 393 8.64 -5.02 39.40
CA LEU A 393 8.28 -3.72 38.87
C LEU A 393 8.40 -2.62 39.94
N PRO A 394 8.84 -1.40 39.57
CA PRO A 394 8.85 -0.30 40.52
C PRO A 394 7.42 0.03 40.94
N PHE A 395 7.22 0.27 42.24
CA PHE A 395 5.90 0.59 42.77
C PHE A 395 5.33 1.92 42.24
N GLN A 396 6.19 2.86 41.84
CA GLN A 396 5.78 4.18 41.35
C GLN A 396 6.66 4.65 40.19
N VAL A 397 6.07 5.45 39.30
CA VAL A 397 6.76 6.16 38.20
C VAL A 397 6.45 7.64 38.34
N LYS A 398 7.49 8.45 38.51
CA LYS A 398 7.40 9.92 38.60
C LYS A 398 7.61 10.55 37.22
N ASP A 399 7.11 11.77 37.06
CA ASP A 399 7.34 12.62 35.87
C ASP A 399 7.01 11.91 34.55
N TYR A 400 5.89 11.17 34.52
CA TYR A 400 5.51 10.38 33.36
C TYR A 400 5.22 11.29 32.16
N VAL A 401 5.80 10.96 31.00
CA VAL A 401 5.60 11.74 29.77
C VAL A 401 4.14 11.66 29.33
N GLY A 402 3.44 12.79 29.36
CA GLY A 402 2.00 12.89 29.08
C GLY A 402 1.11 12.94 30.33
N HIS A 403 1.68 12.78 31.53
CA HIS A 403 1.04 13.04 32.81
C HIS A 403 2.06 13.43 33.90
N PRO A 404 2.79 14.56 33.74
CA PRO A 404 3.87 14.93 34.66
C PRO A 404 3.35 15.47 36.01
N GLU A 405 2.10 15.94 36.08
CA GLU A 405 1.56 16.58 37.28
C GLU A 405 1.41 15.63 38.48
N HIS A 406 1.26 14.32 38.23
CA HIS A 406 1.04 13.33 39.26
C HIS A 406 1.93 12.09 39.09
N THR A 407 2.33 11.52 40.22
CA THR A 407 3.02 10.21 40.24
C THR A 407 2.04 9.09 39.89
N LEU A 408 2.44 8.20 38.98
CA LEU A 408 1.67 7.00 38.66
C LEU A 408 2.07 5.86 39.60
N PHE A 409 1.08 5.18 40.18
CA PHE A 409 1.30 4.04 41.06
C PHE A 409 1.01 2.73 40.33
N LEU A 410 1.74 1.67 40.68
CA LEU A 410 1.48 0.32 40.18
C LEU A 410 0.17 -0.21 40.79
N LEU A 411 -0.79 -0.50 39.93
CA LEU A 411 -2.10 -1.02 40.25
C LEU A 411 -2.22 -2.43 39.68
N PRO A 412 -2.31 -3.46 40.53
CA PRO A 412 -2.48 -4.84 40.06
C PRO A 412 -3.80 -5.09 39.34
N LYS A 413 -4.86 -4.43 39.81
CA LYS A 413 -6.15 -4.28 39.14
C LYS A 413 -6.62 -2.85 39.34
N VAL A 414 -7.27 -2.28 38.34
CA VAL A 414 -7.83 -0.91 38.44
C VAL A 414 -9.13 -0.96 39.27
N PRO A 415 -9.21 -0.31 40.45
CA PRO A 415 -10.32 -0.52 41.39
C PRO A 415 -11.70 -0.08 40.89
N SER A 416 -11.76 0.99 40.07
CA SER A 416 -13.01 1.58 39.59
C SER A 416 -13.55 0.95 38.30
N LYS A 417 -12.91 -0.10 37.79
CA LYS A 417 -13.27 -0.72 36.51
C LYS A 417 -13.66 -2.18 36.70
N PHE A 418 -14.72 -2.61 36.01
CA PHE A 418 -15.23 -3.96 36.10
C PHE A 418 -14.20 -4.99 35.61
N LEU A 419 -13.93 -6.04 36.40
CA LEU A 419 -12.80 -6.97 36.23
C LEU A 419 -11.42 -6.28 36.08
N GLY A 420 -11.28 -5.01 36.48
CA GLY A 420 -10.06 -4.22 36.28
C GLY A 420 -9.75 -3.89 34.82
N VAL A 421 -10.68 -4.05 33.87
CA VAL A 421 -10.44 -3.73 32.45
C VAL A 421 -10.39 -2.21 32.27
N PHE A 422 -9.27 -1.69 31.79
CA PHE A 422 -9.07 -0.27 31.51
C PHE A 422 -8.59 -0.06 30.07
N LYS A 423 -8.79 1.15 29.54
CA LYS A 423 -8.21 1.56 28.25
C LYS A 423 -6.85 2.19 28.50
N CYS A 424 -5.78 1.63 27.91
CA CYS A 424 -4.45 2.22 28.05
C CYS A 424 -4.35 3.57 27.32
N ALA A 425 -3.83 4.60 28.00
CA ALA A 425 -3.68 5.95 27.43
C ALA A 425 -2.65 6.06 26.28
N ILE A 426 -1.81 5.04 26.09
CA ILE A 426 -0.75 5.03 25.07
C ILE A 426 -1.15 4.22 23.84
N CYS A 427 -1.46 2.93 24.01
CA CYS A 427 -1.81 2.07 22.87
C CYS A 427 -3.31 2.06 22.57
N GLU A 428 -4.14 2.65 23.44
CA GLU A 428 -5.61 2.68 23.33
C GLU A 428 -6.31 1.31 23.34
N LEU A 429 -5.57 0.24 23.61
CA LEU A 429 -6.11 -1.11 23.75
C LEU A 429 -6.70 -1.31 25.15
N PRO A 430 -7.79 -2.10 25.29
CA PRO A 430 -8.22 -2.62 26.58
C PRO A 430 -7.15 -3.52 27.18
N SER A 431 -6.97 -3.43 28.50
CA SER A 431 -6.09 -4.28 29.29
C SER A 431 -6.71 -4.57 30.65
N ASN A 432 -6.47 -5.75 31.21
CA ASN A 432 -6.82 -6.11 32.59
C ASN A 432 -5.62 -6.65 33.39
N GLY A 433 -4.41 -6.48 32.86
CA GLY A 433 -3.17 -6.72 33.60
C GLY A 433 -2.83 -5.57 34.54
N PHE A 434 -1.58 -5.53 35.00
CA PHE A 434 -1.08 -4.45 35.83
C PHE A 434 -1.05 -3.13 35.05
N ALA A 435 -1.30 -2.04 35.77
CA ALA A 435 -1.31 -0.68 35.22
C ALA A 435 -0.44 0.25 36.08
N TYR A 436 0.19 1.24 35.46
CA TYR A 436 0.60 2.45 36.15
C TYR A 436 -0.52 3.47 36.03
N GLY A 437 -1.07 3.89 37.17
CA GLY A 437 -2.28 4.69 37.19
C GLY A 437 -2.26 5.86 38.17
N CYS A 438 -2.93 6.94 37.77
CA CYS A 438 -3.39 8.00 38.66
C CYS A 438 -4.91 7.87 38.80
N THR A 439 -5.39 7.43 39.96
CA THR A 439 -6.83 7.26 40.22
C THR A 439 -7.59 8.58 40.23
N LYS A 440 -6.95 9.69 40.63
CA LYS A 440 -7.56 11.03 40.63
C LYS A 440 -7.88 11.53 39.22
N CYS A 441 -7.04 11.21 38.25
CA CYS A 441 -7.17 11.68 36.87
C CYS A 441 -7.74 10.62 35.93
N GLU A 442 -8.05 9.42 36.43
CA GLU A 442 -8.38 8.23 35.62
C GLU A 442 -7.39 7.96 34.47
N PHE A 443 -6.10 8.27 34.70
CA PHE A 443 -5.05 8.08 33.71
C PHE A 443 -4.36 6.75 33.96
N TYR A 444 -4.52 5.79 33.06
CA TYR A 444 -3.99 4.43 33.19
C TYR A 444 -3.13 4.03 31.99
N VAL A 445 -1.96 3.48 32.28
CA VAL A 445 -1.01 2.99 31.28
C VAL A 445 -0.69 1.54 31.61
N ASP A 446 -0.91 0.63 30.66
CA ASP A 446 -0.48 -0.77 30.80
C ASP A 446 1.04 -0.85 30.98
N ILE A 447 1.52 -1.81 31.76
CA ILE A 447 2.95 -1.91 32.08
C ILE A 447 3.84 -2.14 30.85
N ASN A 448 3.32 -2.74 29.77
CA ASN A 448 4.07 -2.88 28.52
C ASN A 448 4.27 -1.51 27.83
N CYS A 449 3.33 -0.59 28.01
CA CYS A 449 3.39 0.78 27.45
C CYS A 449 4.09 1.79 28.37
N ALA A 450 4.17 1.52 29.66
CA ALA A 450 4.73 2.45 30.65
C ALA A 450 6.23 2.74 30.42
N PHE A 451 6.97 1.81 29.83
CA PHE A 451 8.41 1.92 29.63
C PHE A 451 8.79 2.10 28.16
N ILE A 452 7.86 2.56 27.30
CA ILE A 452 8.17 2.85 25.91
C ILE A 452 9.19 4.00 25.84
N PRO A 453 10.37 3.77 25.23
CA PRO A 453 11.42 4.77 25.16
C PRO A 453 11.01 5.99 24.32
N LYS A 454 11.72 7.10 24.50
CA LYS A 454 11.52 8.31 23.71
C LYS A 454 11.96 8.14 22.26
N GLU A 455 12.92 7.26 22.03
CA GLU A 455 13.57 7.05 20.74
C GLU A 455 13.88 5.56 20.52
N ILE A 456 13.78 5.12 19.27
CA ILE A 456 14.09 3.74 18.84
C ILE A 456 14.77 3.75 17.47
N THR A 457 15.42 2.65 17.13
CA THR A 457 15.74 2.30 15.73
C THR A 457 14.80 1.19 15.25
N HIS A 458 14.56 1.14 13.93
CA HIS A 458 13.70 0.13 13.35
C HIS A 458 14.30 -0.40 12.03
N ASP A 459 14.30 -1.72 11.84
CA ASP A 459 14.79 -2.38 10.61
C ASP A 459 14.23 -1.81 9.32
N ALA A 460 12.91 -1.61 9.27
CA ALA A 460 12.20 -1.03 8.13
C ALA A 460 12.65 0.41 7.79
N HIS A 461 13.40 1.07 8.69
CA HIS A 461 13.97 2.38 8.45
C HIS A 461 15.39 2.47 9.05
N PRO A 462 16.35 1.75 8.44
CA PRO A 462 17.67 1.58 9.01
C PRO A 462 18.44 2.91 9.00
N ASN A 463 19.42 3.04 9.90
CA ASN A 463 20.32 4.21 10.06
C ASN A 463 19.66 5.51 10.55
N HIS A 464 18.34 5.53 10.80
CA HIS A 464 17.64 6.69 11.33
C HIS A 464 17.05 6.43 12.72
N LEU A 465 17.21 7.41 13.61
CA LEU A 465 16.55 7.44 14.90
C LEU A 465 15.10 7.91 14.73
N LEU A 466 14.17 7.17 15.32
CA LEU A 466 12.74 7.48 15.31
C LEU A 466 12.31 7.99 16.69
N TYR A 467 11.61 9.12 16.73
CA TYR A 467 11.17 9.75 17.97
C TYR A 467 9.71 9.50 18.24
N LYS A 468 9.36 9.27 19.51
CA LYS A 468 7.99 9.08 19.95
C LYS A 468 7.20 10.37 19.79
N VAL A 469 6.17 10.35 18.94
CA VAL A 469 5.28 11.49 18.69
C VAL A 469 3.82 11.04 18.72
N LYS A 470 2.92 11.99 19.00
CA LYS A 470 1.49 11.81 18.77
C LYS A 470 1.12 12.45 17.44
N SER A 471 0.74 11.64 16.45
CA SER A 471 0.56 12.09 15.06
C SER A 471 -0.69 11.46 14.44
N SER A 472 -1.23 12.11 13.41
CA SER A 472 -2.26 11.58 12.52
C SER A 472 -1.68 11.08 11.19
N ARG A 473 -0.35 11.03 11.06
CA ARG A 473 0.35 10.49 9.89
C ARG A 473 -0.03 9.02 9.65
N GLU A 474 0.02 8.62 8.39
CA GLU A 474 -0.19 7.23 8.00
C GLU A 474 0.95 6.35 8.53
N CYS A 475 0.59 5.20 9.10
CA CYS A 475 1.57 4.24 9.60
C CYS A 475 2.09 3.35 8.46
N ASN A 476 3.40 3.32 8.24
CA ASN A 476 4.05 2.52 7.20
C ASN A 476 3.95 1.00 7.38
N ALA A 477 3.53 0.53 8.56
CA ALA A 477 3.39 -0.90 8.86
C ALA A 477 1.99 -1.44 8.59
N CYS A 478 0.95 -0.68 8.97
CA CYS A 478 -0.44 -1.15 8.93
C CYS A 478 -1.37 -0.29 8.07
N ARG A 479 -0.88 0.84 7.54
CA ARG A 479 -1.58 1.80 6.65
C ARG A 479 -3.06 2.05 6.96
N TRP A 480 -3.37 2.09 8.25
CA TRP A 480 -4.73 2.11 8.80
C TRP A 480 -5.60 3.25 8.22
N SER A 481 -4.96 4.40 7.96
CA SER A 481 -5.62 5.63 7.52
C SER A 481 -6.29 5.52 6.14
N ARG A 482 -5.90 4.58 5.28
CA ARG A 482 -6.50 4.37 3.95
C ARG A 482 -7.73 3.45 3.94
N ARG A 483 -8.01 2.74 5.04
CA ARG A 483 -9.06 1.70 5.10
C ARG A 483 -10.44 2.18 5.60
N ARG A 484 -10.66 3.48 5.78
CA ARG A 484 -11.90 4.00 6.37
C ARG A 484 -12.54 5.10 5.53
N TRP A 485 -13.80 4.88 5.14
CA TRP A 485 -14.76 5.90 4.68
C TRP A 485 -15.22 6.86 5.80
N ILE A 486 -14.75 6.67 7.03
CA ILE A 486 -14.90 7.63 8.13
C ILE A 486 -13.49 8.08 8.48
N ILE A 487 -13.00 9.09 7.75
CA ILE A 487 -11.77 9.77 8.13
C ILE A 487 -12.09 10.61 9.36
N ASP A 488 -11.99 10.01 10.54
CA ASP A 488 -11.86 10.80 11.74
C ASP A 488 -10.40 11.29 11.81
N TRP A 489 -10.12 12.38 11.07
CA TRP A 489 -8.85 13.10 11.08
C TRP A 489 -8.44 13.56 12.51
N SER A 490 -9.28 13.38 13.53
CA SER A 490 -9.02 13.78 14.91
C SER A 490 -8.28 12.73 15.77
N ILE A 491 -8.18 11.47 15.34
CA ILE A 491 -7.54 10.41 16.17
C ILE A 491 -6.02 10.45 16.00
N ARG A 492 -5.34 11.28 16.80
CA ARG A 492 -3.88 11.28 16.92
C ARG A 492 -3.41 10.06 17.72
N ARG A 493 -2.61 9.17 17.13
CA ARG A 493 -2.04 7.99 17.80
C ARG A 493 -0.58 8.17 18.16
N TRP A 494 -0.14 7.48 19.21
CA TRP A 494 1.27 7.40 19.57
C TRP A 494 2.01 6.49 18.58
N GLY A 495 3.11 7.01 18.05
CA GLY A 495 3.99 6.29 17.13
C GLY A 495 5.40 6.87 17.15
N PHE A 496 6.25 6.34 16.30
CA PHE A 496 7.63 6.76 16.11
C PHE A 496 7.79 7.40 14.74
N HIS A 497 8.35 8.60 14.70
CA HIS A 497 8.51 9.42 13.50
C HIS A 497 9.98 9.73 13.23
N CYS A 498 10.39 9.65 11.96
CA CYS A 498 11.68 10.14 11.51
C CYS A 498 11.58 11.65 11.19
N PRO A 499 12.39 12.55 11.78
CA PRO A 499 12.30 13.99 11.49
C PRO A 499 12.70 14.36 10.06
N THR A 500 13.51 13.53 9.40
CA THR A 500 14.12 13.80 8.09
C THR A 500 13.43 13.06 6.94
N CYS A 501 12.62 12.06 7.23
CA CYS A 501 11.92 11.24 6.23
C CYS A 501 10.42 11.23 6.53
N ASP A 502 9.59 10.98 5.52
CA ASP A 502 8.17 10.72 5.76
C ASP A 502 7.94 9.29 6.26
N PHE A 503 8.57 8.98 7.39
CA PHE A 503 8.44 7.69 8.05
C PHE A 503 7.71 7.84 9.38
N TYR A 504 6.62 7.09 9.54
CA TYR A 504 5.86 6.99 10.78
C TYR A 504 5.39 5.55 11.00
N ILE A 505 5.55 5.03 12.22
CA ILE A 505 5.02 3.72 12.62
C ILE A 505 4.31 3.81 13.97
N HIS A 506 3.17 3.16 14.14
CA HIS A 506 2.51 3.11 15.44
C HIS A 506 3.40 2.40 16.47
N VAL A 507 3.26 2.78 17.74
CA VAL A 507 3.92 2.10 18.87
C VAL A 507 3.66 0.59 18.85
N GLY A 508 2.40 0.19 18.65
CA GLY A 508 2.02 -1.23 18.57
C GLY A 508 2.69 -1.96 17.40
N CYS A 509 2.71 -1.34 16.21
CA CYS A 509 3.33 -1.95 15.03
C CYS A 509 4.85 -2.08 15.17
N ALA A 510 5.52 -1.13 15.83
CA ALA A 510 6.96 -1.17 16.05
C ALA A 510 7.38 -2.24 17.08
N LEU A 511 6.55 -2.49 18.10
CA LEU A 511 6.94 -3.26 19.28
C LEU A 511 6.30 -4.65 19.40
N LEU A 512 5.15 -4.87 18.75
CA LEU A 512 4.38 -6.11 18.90
C LEU A 512 4.59 -7.10 17.74
N LEU A 513 5.20 -6.66 16.64
CA LEU A 513 5.51 -7.50 15.50
C LEU A 513 6.95 -7.99 15.63
N PRO A 514 7.22 -9.23 16.09
CA PRO A 514 8.59 -9.75 16.13
C PRO A 514 9.16 -9.95 14.72
N ARG A 515 10.48 -9.93 14.62
CA ARG A 515 11.24 -10.20 13.38
C ARG A 515 10.93 -11.60 12.86
N MET A 516 10.95 -12.59 13.76
CA MET A 516 10.69 -13.99 13.46
C MET A 516 9.59 -14.52 14.37
N ILE A 517 8.70 -15.33 13.80
CA ILE A 517 7.62 -15.97 14.55
C ILE A 517 7.49 -17.44 14.14
N LYS A 518 7.24 -18.31 15.11
CA LYS A 518 7.00 -19.73 14.84
C LYS A 518 5.50 -19.97 14.81
N HIS A 519 5.00 -20.57 13.74
CA HIS A 519 3.59 -20.94 13.63
C HIS A 519 3.45 -22.44 13.46
N LYS A 520 2.40 -23.05 14.01
CA LYS A 520 2.18 -24.50 13.95
C LYS A 520 1.96 -25.06 12.53
N CYS A 521 1.53 -24.23 11.58
CA CYS A 521 1.33 -24.65 10.19
C CYS A 521 2.65 -24.73 9.43
N ASP A 522 3.73 -24.17 9.96
CA ASP A 522 5.05 -24.19 9.34
C ASP A 522 6.08 -24.83 10.29
N LYS A 523 6.98 -25.66 9.75
CA LYS A 523 8.11 -26.22 10.51
C LYS A 523 9.20 -25.16 10.73
N HIS A 524 9.26 -24.15 9.87
CA HIS A 524 10.25 -23.10 9.86
C HIS A 524 9.67 -21.79 10.43
N PRO A 525 10.49 -20.95 11.10
CA PRO A 525 10.04 -19.64 11.55
C PRO A 525 9.77 -18.71 10.36
N LEU A 526 8.64 -18.01 10.37
CA LEU A 526 8.31 -16.99 9.38
C LEU A 526 9.01 -15.67 9.71
N SER A 527 9.48 -14.98 8.68
CA SER A 527 10.18 -13.70 8.75
C SER A 527 9.25 -12.53 8.41
N LEU A 528 9.30 -11.44 9.17
CA LEU A 528 8.53 -10.22 8.89
C LEU A 528 9.07 -9.54 7.63
N ARG A 529 8.19 -9.24 6.66
CA ARG A 529 8.53 -8.59 5.39
C ARG A 529 7.98 -7.17 5.34
N TYR A 530 8.78 -6.26 4.77
CA TYR A 530 8.49 -4.83 4.60
C TYR A 530 8.26 -4.51 3.10
N GLU A 531 7.82 -3.28 2.81
CA GLU A 531 7.68 -2.77 1.45
C GLU A 531 9.04 -2.51 0.76
N PRO A 532 9.16 -2.64 -0.59
CA PRO A 532 8.22 -3.24 -1.53
C PRO A 532 8.67 -4.65 -1.93
N VAL A 533 7.76 -5.63 -1.81
CA VAL A 533 7.96 -6.93 -2.43
C VAL A 533 7.68 -6.73 -3.93
N GLU A 534 8.73 -6.48 -4.70
CA GLU A 534 8.63 -6.10 -6.12
C GLU A 534 8.08 -7.23 -7.00
N ASN A 535 8.08 -8.48 -6.54
CA ASN A 535 7.66 -9.65 -7.30
C ASN A 535 6.54 -10.45 -6.57
N HIS A 536 5.45 -10.73 -7.29
CA HIS A 536 4.38 -11.69 -6.94
C HIS A 536 3.53 -11.47 -5.67
N ILE A 537 3.11 -10.24 -5.34
CA ILE A 537 2.07 -10.07 -4.29
C ILE A 537 0.69 -10.62 -4.73
N SER A 538 0.42 -10.69 -6.03
CA SER A 538 -0.83 -11.26 -6.57
C SER A 538 -0.96 -12.78 -6.40
N GLU A 539 0.07 -13.48 -5.94
CA GLU A 539 0.03 -14.94 -5.68
C GLU A 539 0.04 -15.27 -4.19
N TYR A 540 0.41 -14.33 -3.32
CA TYR A 540 0.34 -14.60 -1.89
C TYR A 540 -1.09 -14.47 -1.39
N PHE A 541 -1.59 -15.53 -0.77
CA PHE A 541 -2.77 -15.55 0.07
C PHE A 541 -2.36 -15.98 1.47
N CYS A 542 -3.13 -15.57 2.48
CA CYS A 542 -2.85 -15.97 3.84
C CYS A 542 -3.23 -17.42 4.05
N GLU A 543 -2.27 -18.28 4.41
CA GLU A 543 -2.49 -19.71 4.69
C GLU A 543 -3.48 -20.00 5.83
N ILE A 544 -3.92 -18.98 6.58
CA ILE A 544 -4.81 -19.12 7.73
C ILE A 544 -6.24 -18.70 7.38
N CYS A 545 -6.43 -17.60 6.65
CA CYS A 545 -7.76 -17.10 6.31
C CYS A 545 -8.09 -17.18 4.83
N GLU A 546 -7.14 -17.60 3.99
CA GLU A 546 -7.25 -17.74 2.53
C GLU A 546 -7.55 -16.42 1.81
N ASP A 547 -7.46 -15.28 2.51
CA ASP A 547 -7.63 -13.95 1.92
C ASP A 547 -6.31 -13.43 1.33
N GLU A 548 -6.41 -12.64 0.26
CA GLU A 548 -5.29 -11.93 -0.35
C GLU A 548 -4.59 -10.96 0.63
N PHE A 549 -3.30 -10.70 0.39
CA PHE A 549 -2.59 -9.66 1.12
C PHE A 549 -2.86 -8.27 0.54
N ASN A 550 -2.97 -7.30 1.44
CA ASN A 550 -2.71 -5.92 1.05
C ASN A 550 -1.20 -5.75 0.81
N PRO A 551 -0.77 -5.33 -0.39
CA PRO A 551 0.64 -5.22 -0.78
C PRO A 551 1.40 -4.14 -0.01
N TRP A 552 0.68 -3.29 0.71
CA TRP A 552 1.22 -2.18 1.47
C TRP A 552 1.29 -2.45 2.98
N ASP A 553 0.79 -3.60 3.42
CA ASP A 553 0.88 -4.04 4.81
C ASP A 553 2.07 -4.97 5.00
N TRP A 554 2.62 -4.96 6.22
CA TRP A 554 3.60 -5.97 6.59
C TRP A 554 2.93 -7.33 6.80
N PHE A 555 3.62 -8.37 6.38
CA PHE A 555 3.19 -9.77 6.51
C PHE A 555 4.37 -10.66 6.88
N TYR A 556 4.08 -11.88 7.32
CA TYR A 556 5.09 -12.88 7.60
C TYR A 556 5.23 -13.83 6.42
N HIS A 557 6.47 -14.13 6.06
CA HIS A 557 6.79 -15.06 4.97
C HIS A 557 7.90 -16.01 5.36
N CYS A 558 7.72 -17.28 5.03
CA CYS A 558 8.73 -18.32 5.11
C CYS A 558 9.25 -18.62 3.71
N THR A 559 10.51 -18.29 3.44
CA THR A 559 11.12 -18.57 2.12
C THR A 559 11.35 -20.05 1.86
N THR A 560 11.41 -20.88 2.91
CA THR A 560 11.67 -22.31 2.77
C THR A 560 10.40 -23.09 2.44
N CYS A 561 9.25 -22.65 2.96
CA CYS A 561 7.96 -23.29 2.71
C CYS A 561 7.11 -22.52 1.70
N GLU A 562 7.56 -21.35 1.27
CA GLU A 562 6.83 -20.41 0.40
C GLU A 562 5.47 -19.96 0.96
N GLN A 563 5.28 -20.12 2.28
CA GLN A 563 4.04 -19.78 2.98
C GLN A 563 4.04 -18.34 3.46
N SER A 564 2.91 -17.67 3.28
CA SER A 564 2.68 -16.29 3.70
C SER A 564 1.48 -16.21 4.64
N MET A 565 1.56 -15.36 5.67
CA MET A 565 0.48 -15.18 6.64
C MET A 565 0.38 -13.72 7.08
N HIS A 566 -0.85 -13.20 7.28
CA HIS A 566 -1.02 -11.81 7.74
C HIS A 566 -0.36 -11.64 9.10
N THR A 567 0.24 -10.46 9.35
CA THR A 567 0.77 -10.15 10.69
C THR A 567 -0.25 -10.44 11.78
N ALA A 568 -1.53 -10.20 11.51
CA ALA A 568 -2.62 -10.48 12.44
C ALA A 568 -2.97 -11.98 12.56
N CYS A 569 -2.80 -12.77 11.51
CA CYS A 569 -3.15 -14.20 11.54
C CYS A 569 -2.09 -15.05 12.25
N VAL A 570 -0.82 -14.64 12.26
CA VAL A 570 0.27 -15.46 12.82
C VAL A 570 0.30 -15.55 14.35
N PRO A 571 0.14 -14.45 15.11
CA PRO A 571 0.20 -14.50 16.57
C PRO A 571 -0.89 -15.39 17.13
N LEU A 572 -0.49 -16.46 17.80
CA LEU A 572 -1.37 -17.41 18.51
C LEU A 572 -1.85 -16.85 19.87
N ILE A 573 -1.77 -15.53 20.09
CA ILE A 573 -1.55 -15.00 21.44
C ILE A 573 -2.77 -15.07 22.36
N LEU A 574 -4.00 -15.29 21.90
CA LEU A 574 -5.13 -15.39 22.82
C LEU A 574 -6.12 -16.46 22.38
N GLN A 575 -6.86 -17.00 23.36
CA GLN A 575 -7.95 -17.97 23.28
C GLN A 575 -9.10 -17.55 22.33
N CYS A 576 -8.79 -17.30 21.08
CA CYS A 576 -9.75 -16.98 20.03
C CYS A 576 -9.80 -18.21 19.14
N GLU A 577 -10.64 -19.15 19.54
CA GLU A 577 -11.12 -20.18 18.64
C GLU A 577 -11.68 -19.46 17.41
N GLN A 578 -10.97 -19.59 16.29
CA GLN A 578 -11.27 -18.99 14.98
C GLN A 578 -10.76 -17.54 14.82
N ALA A 579 -9.56 -17.42 14.26
CA ALA A 579 -9.08 -16.18 13.64
C ALA A 579 -9.94 -15.87 12.42
N THR A 580 -11.07 -15.22 12.62
CA THR A 580 -11.84 -14.65 11.51
C THR A 580 -11.27 -13.28 11.20
N TYR A 581 -10.55 -13.17 10.08
CA TYR A 581 -10.23 -11.89 9.46
C TYR A 581 -11.54 -11.13 9.27
N ALA A 582 -11.65 -9.95 9.85
CA ALA A 582 -12.76 -9.06 9.62
C ALA A 582 -12.21 -7.91 8.78
N TYR A 583 -12.91 -7.59 7.69
CA TYR A 583 -12.67 -6.41 6.83
C TYR A 583 -12.48 -5.09 7.61
N TYR A 584 -12.89 -5.08 8.89
CA TYR A 584 -12.53 -4.06 9.87
C TYR A 584 -11.43 -4.61 10.80
N ASP A 585 -10.16 -4.37 10.48
CA ASP A 585 -8.92 -4.82 11.15
C ASP A 585 -8.80 -4.49 12.65
N ILE A 586 -9.84 -3.94 13.30
CA ILE A 586 -9.79 -3.56 14.72
C ILE A 586 -9.73 -4.82 15.57
N ASN A 587 -10.14 -5.99 15.07
CA ASN A 587 -10.59 -7.06 15.94
C ASN A 587 -9.51 -8.08 16.36
N ILE A 588 -8.43 -8.26 15.59
CA ILE A 588 -7.48 -9.35 15.91
C ILE A 588 -6.56 -8.97 17.07
N TYR A 589 -6.07 -7.71 17.09
CA TYR A 589 -5.16 -7.26 18.15
C TYR A 589 -5.82 -6.49 19.29
N ARG A 590 -7.13 -6.19 19.19
CA ARG A 590 -7.82 -5.35 20.17
C ARG A 590 -7.69 -5.89 21.58
N PHE A 591 -7.75 -7.19 21.75
CA PHE A 591 -7.76 -7.81 23.06
C PHE A 591 -6.40 -8.37 23.48
N LEU A 592 -5.29 -8.06 22.78
CA LEU A 592 -3.93 -8.57 23.07
C LEU A 592 -3.44 -8.41 24.51
N ASN A 593 -4.00 -7.46 25.24
CA ASN A 593 -3.62 -7.17 26.63
C ASN A 593 -4.75 -7.56 27.61
N VAL A 594 -5.74 -8.32 27.16
CA VAL A 594 -6.87 -8.82 27.96
C VAL A 594 -6.68 -10.31 28.23
N LYS A 595 -6.56 -10.67 29.50
CA LYS A 595 -6.57 -12.05 29.99
C LYS A 595 -8.00 -12.53 30.13
N PHE A 596 -8.41 -13.47 29.30
CA PHE A 596 -9.71 -14.14 29.35
C PHE A 596 -9.70 -15.35 30.30
N GLY A 597 -10.89 -15.89 30.62
CA GLY A 597 -11.07 -17.10 31.43
C GLY A 597 -11.58 -16.85 32.86
N GLU A 598 -11.69 -15.60 33.33
CA GLU A 598 -12.35 -15.32 34.61
C GLU A 598 -13.82 -15.73 34.55
N THR A 599 -14.36 -16.28 35.65
CA THR A 599 -15.76 -16.72 35.71
C THR A 599 -16.56 -15.88 36.69
N LEU A 600 -17.80 -15.59 36.32
CA LEU A 600 -18.71 -14.72 37.04
C LEU A 600 -20.03 -15.44 37.33
N LYS A 601 -20.61 -15.21 38.52
CA LYS A 601 -21.99 -15.60 38.84
C LYS A 601 -22.88 -14.37 38.69
N ILE A 602 -24.02 -14.53 38.00
CA ILE A 602 -24.99 -13.45 37.80
C ILE A 602 -26.34 -13.88 38.37
N GLY A 603 -27.03 -12.97 39.06
CA GLY A 603 -28.39 -13.20 39.54
C GLY A 603 -29.35 -13.49 38.38
N GLY A 604 -30.11 -14.58 38.48
CA GLY A 604 -31.05 -15.00 37.43
C GLY A 604 -30.50 -16.01 36.42
N HIS A 605 -29.25 -16.46 36.56
CA HIS A 605 -28.71 -17.59 35.80
C HIS A 605 -27.98 -18.57 36.72
N SER A 606 -28.26 -19.88 36.57
CA SER A 606 -27.77 -20.93 37.48
C SER A 606 -26.29 -21.27 37.27
N HIS A 607 -25.78 -21.13 36.06
CA HIS A 607 -24.39 -21.48 35.73
C HIS A 607 -23.44 -20.29 35.86
N ARG A 608 -22.15 -20.57 35.98
CA ARG A 608 -21.11 -19.54 35.90
C ARG A 608 -20.92 -19.13 34.44
N LEU A 609 -20.74 -17.84 34.21
CA LEU A 609 -20.39 -17.32 32.90
C LEU A 609 -18.88 -17.13 32.81
N THR A 610 -18.29 -17.52 31.70
CA THR A 610 -16.86 -17.37 31.43
C THR A 610 -16.63 -16.12 30.59
N PHE A 611 -15.67 -15.30 31.00
CA PHE A 611 -15.22 -14.12 30.29
C PHE A 611 -14.37 -14.52 29.08
N VAL A 612 -14.85 -14.24 27.87
CA VAL A 612 -14.22 -14.66 26.60
C VAL A 612 -14.38 -13.60 25.51
N GLN A 613 -13.67 -13.77 24.40
CA GLN A 613 -13.96 -13.04 23.16
C GLN A 613 -15.14 -13.69 22.43
N GLY A 614 -16.09 -12.85 22.00
CA GLY A 614 -17.27 -13.31 21.27
C GLY A 614 -16.95 -13.73 19.84
N LEU A 615 -17.49 -14.87 19.44
CA LEU A 615 -17.39 -15.47 18.12
C LEU A 615 -18.63 -15.15 17.26
N LYS A 616 -18.57 -15.50 15.97
CA LYS A 616 -19.73 -15.40 15.08
C LYS A 616 -20.89 -16.29 15.54
N SER A 617 -20.59 -17.45 16.13
CA SER A 617 -21.55 -18.42 16.66
C SER A 617 -22.26 -17.96 17.94
N ASP A 618 -21.65 -17.05 18.71
CA ASP A 618 -22.22 -16.62 20.01
C ASP A 618 -23.45 -15.70 19.84
N GLY A 619 -23.83 -15.31 18.61
CA GLY A 619 -25.10 -14.64 18.35
C GLY A 619 -25.20 -13.20 18.90
N ARG A 620 -26.24 -12.94 19.70
CA ARG A 620 -26.59 -11.61 20.24
C ARG A 620 -26.72 -11.65 21.75
N CYS A 621 -26.40 -10.52 22.39
CA CYS A 621 -26.59 -10.35 23.83
C CYS A 621 -28.05 -10.54 24.20
N ILE A 622 -28.32 -11.30 25.25
CA ILE A 622 -29.69 -11.54 25.74
C ILE A 622 -30.35 -10.24 26.23
N LYS A 623 -29.59 -9.31 26.83
CA LYS A 623 -30.12 -8.09 27.43
C LYS A 623 -30.28 -6.93 26.43
N CYS A 624 -29.25 -6.63 25.63
CA CYS A 624 -29.26 -5.47 24.73
C CYS A 624 -29.45 -5.82 23.25
N HIS A 625 -29.52 -7.11 22.91
CA HIS A 625 -29.67 -7.63 21.53
C HIS A 625 -28.59 -7.21 20.53
N GLN A 626 -27.48 -6.63 21.01
CA GLN A 626 -26.31 -6.31 20.20
C GLN A 626 -25.58 -7.59 19.79
N ARG A 627 -25.04 -7.60 18.56
CA ARG A 627 -24.18 -8.71 18.10
C ARG A 627 -22.95 -8.83 19.01
N LEU A 628 -22.65 -10.06 19.43
CA LEU A 628 -21.58 -10.41 20.35
C LEU A 628 -20.23 -10.66 19.65
N ARG A 629 -20.26 -10.98 18.35
CA ARG A 629 -19.05 -11.21 17.56
C ARG A 629 -18.03 -10.07 17.74
N TYR A 630 -16.80 -10.46 18.02
CA TYR A 630 -15.63 -9.58 18.16
C TYR A 630 -15.69 -8.59 19.32
N LYS A 631 -16.49 -8.88 20.35
CA LYS A 631 -16.57 -8.10 21.59
C LYS A 631 -16.11 -8.92 22.78
N MET A 632 -15.83 -8.22 23.88
CA MET A 632 -15.72 -8.85 25.20
C MET A 632 -17.10 -9.29 25.66
N ILE A 633 -17.26 -10.55 26.03
CA ILE A 633 -18.54 -11.14 26.42
C ILE A 633 -18.39 -12.07 27.63
N PHE A 634 -19.53 -12.39 28.23
CA PHE A 634 -19.67 -13.46 29.20
C PHE A 634 -20.62 -14.50 28.64
N LYS A 635 -20.16 -15.74 28.47
CA LYS A 635 -21.00 -16.82 27.99
C LYS A 635 -21.01 -18.00 28.95
N CYS A 636 -22.15 -18.65 29.05
CA CYS A 636 -22.28 -19.92 29.73
C CYS A 636 -21.66 -21.00 28.85
N LEU A 637 -20.91 -21.93 29.44
CA LEU A 637 -20.37 -23.09 28.72
C LEU A 637 -21.36 -24.27 28.69
N GLU A 638 -22.46 -24.18 29.45
CA GLU A 638 -23.46 -25.24 29.62
C GLU A 638 -24.76 -24.93 28.87
N CYS A 639 -25.00 -23.70 28.41
CA CYS A 639 -26.18 -23.32 27.64
C CYS A 639 -25.92 -22.08 26.75
N GLU A 640 -26.88 -21.69 25.91
CA GLU A 640 -26.77 -20.56 24.98
C GLU A 640 -26.83 -19.16 25.64
N PHE A 641 -26.68 -19.08 26.96
CA PHE A 641 -26.73 -17.82 27.68
C PHE A 641 -25.47 -16.99 27.45
N ALA A 642 -25.61 -15.80 26.86
CA ALA A 642 -24.50 -14.87 26.65
C ALA A 642 -24.88 -13.39 26.81
N LEU A 643 -23.97 -12.63 27.41
CA LEU A 643 -24.09 -11.20 27.67
C LEU A 643 -22.89 -10.45 27.12
N ASP A 644 -23.10 -9.23 26.62
CA ASP A 644 -21.98 -8.34 26.39
C ASP A 644 -21.39 -7.82 27.72
N TYR A 645 -20.13 -7.40 27.67
CA TYR A 645 -19.38 -6.94 28.83
C TYR A 645 -20.06 -5.81 29.63
N GLU A 646 -20.66 -4.82 28.97
CA GLU A 646 -21.33 -3.70 29.67
C GLU A 646 -22.62 -4.17 30.34
N CYS A 647 -23.39 -5.02 29.66
CA CYS A 647 -24.56 -5.65 30.27
C CYS A 647 -24.20 -6.51 31.48
N ALA A 648 -23.10 -7.28 31.42
CA ALA A 648 -22.63 -8.05 32.56
C ALA A 648 -22.20 -7.13 33.72
N SER A 649 -21.47 -6.05 33.43
CA SER A 649 -21.06 -5.07 34.45
C SER A 649 -22.27 -4.46 35.18
N SER A 650 -23.35 -4.18 34.45
CA SER A 650 -24.58 -3.59 35.02
C SER A 650 -25.43 -4.55 35.87
N LEU A 651 -25.09 -5.84 35.91
CA LEU A 651 -25.84 -6.86 36.67
C LEU A 651 -25.11 -7.30 37.95
N VAL A 652 -23.84 -6.91 38.09
CA VAL A 652 -23.01 -7.24 39.26
C VAL A 652 -22.87 -6.06 40.20
N ASN A 653 -22.91 -4.84 39.66
CA ASN A 653 -23.06 -3.59 40.39
C ASN A 653 -24.53 -3.34 40.70
#